data_AF-A0A949Z3Z1-F1
#
_entry.id   AF-A0A949Z3Z1-F1
#
_cell.length_a   1.000
_cell.length_b   1.000
_cell.length_c   1.000
_cell.angle_alpha   90.00
_cell.angle_beta   90.00
_cell.angle_gamma   90.00
#
_symmetry.space_group_name_H-M   'P 1'
#
loop_
_entity.id
_entity.type
_entity.pdbx_description
1 polymer ?
#
loop_
_entity_poly.entity_id
_entity_poly.type
_entity_poly.pdbx_seq_one_letter_code
_entity_poly.pdbx_strand_id
1 'polypeptide(L)'
;MKVLRLAAIILLVLGTLLSGAVLALLANKDRLMQVVLQGVEERTGYRITTGPTHIRLSSHLILEFDRPEISRAGRQILKIDKLRAVVNYHSIVFSRGMPLYSLVLVRPDFQLPQGVAFAARIPLPRIGTELAATIIKLLDGLERAARSVETVDAKVHSGDGKVLFDELGILAYRRHREAGVWRAEFGVRVEQPPFEGFRSTGRIRFAAHPSSTDEQIARVFFYFWNDQTTELGLSTARLQGRVSGRATLALAQDGTATGSASLGLSKVQLRAEDSSAAGQLGDYTLQIKYSESAQSIKVERLRLLLARTVLASGAAELSGLADQKPVLTVHVSAGVPLKVETVRSQLQFFRGIPANLTDALKQVRSGRLLLSNLSLATTPEKLMEAPDAAIRDGIDISAVLEDLSFPLPADLKLPAVQKLTAQLRYAHNTMSATQGSATLDQSSFSEVSARLDFAKKFDALAYQLSFNFDASLAQLYPALMQALERLKVEARKQVESLAGRVTVRGSASGSFKLADPVLPRVYRASFEANRATLVATGAPGPIEFASGSVTLEPGKLRLSRLSLKTTGGYGIVDGTLALDHSGVRVRDVTVELHHMPAGLWLALAVKPDAIKVEGPAGGKVRIQADASRPGNLLLNGRLVISAGSVQFGFLRSPMTIQGATVKFTGRSMAINLPSSVLEGSPIDFRMTIADLGNPTMRIEANVARLDFEVMRFIRLPWSPANPPTVFPIPVNGHIEAQDGNLSKLHMSSIKTDFWRVNGDWKVYNFTANAFNGSAALELSGRAQDNWIHIKGQMSNMDISAMFLLPGDRTESPIIGKTWVAADVRGDTNGNFFQTLEGRTSLTIRDGTLNRFKLLSRLLSLIDLKSWLTAKFPDPNINGLPFDTIFFDLKGNQGTFNTEKFLLQGPVMDITATGQLNLAQSTMDMTLAAFPLNTFNWMLSLIPIIGTNMADSAGTVVAAYVNAYGPISDPSVTPMPITSVAEIIKKMLFLPINVIRPNTVQ
;
A
#
# COMPACT_ATOMS: atom_id res chain seq x y z
N MET A 1 7.33 117.49 38.32
CA MET A 1 7.31 118.15 36.98
C MET A 1 8.68 118.26 36.27
N LYS A 2 9.84 118.19 36.93
CA LYS A 2 11.16 118.29 36.26
C LYS A 2 11.55 117.05 35.42
N VAL A 3 11.09 115.85 35.81
CA VAL A 3 11.36 114.59 35.07
C VAL A 3 10.59 114.53 33.75
N LEU A 4 9.37 115.09 33.67
CA LEU A 4 8.58 115.13 32.43
C LEU A 4 9.17 116.07 31.36
N ARG A 5 9.78 117.19 31.77
CA ARG A 5 10.48 118.10 30.83
C ARG A 5 11.80 117.52 30.33
N LEU A 6 12.54 116.82 31.18
CA LEU A 6 13.76 116.12 30.75
C LEU A 6 13.42 114.97 29.79
N ALA A 7 12.36 114.19 30.07
CA ALA A 7 11.87 113.15 29.18
C ALA A 7 11.34 113.73 27.86
N ALA A 8 10.66 114.88 27.87
CA ALA A 8 10.17 115.54 26.66
C ALA A 8 11.33 116.12 25.81
N ILE A 9 12.35 116.72 26.42
CA ILE A 9 13.54 117.22 25.71
C ILE A 9 14.37 116.04 25.19
N ILE A 10 14.53 114.97 25.96
CA ILE A 10 15.19 113.75 25.49
C ILE A 10 14.40 113.11 24.35
N LEU A 11 13.06 113.07 24.40
CA LEU A 11 12.21 112.58 23.31
C LEU A 11 12.22 113.49 22.09
N LEU A 12 12.37 114.80 22.26
CA LEU A 12 12.43 115.76 21.16
C LEU A 12 13.83 115.78 20.52
N VAL A 13 14.89 115.62 21.32
CA VAL A 13 16.28 115.44 20.87
C VAL A 13 16.47 114.05 20.24
N LEU A 14 15.91 112.98 20.81
CA LEU A 14 15.83 111.67 20.15
C LEU A 14 14.98 111.76 18.88
N GLY A 15 13.86 112.46 18.92
CA GLY A 15 12.95 112.62 17.78
C GLY A 15 13.63 113.35 16.62
N THR A 16 14.41 114.40 16.90
CA THR A 16 15.20 115.16 15.92
C THR A 16 16.46 114.42 15.48
N LEU A 17 17.15 113.68 16.37
CA LEU A 17 18.27 112.80 15.99
C LEU A 17 17.81 111.61 15.16
N LEU A 18 16.67 110.99 15.48
CA LEU A 18 16.05 109.91 14.70
C LEU A 18 15.54 110.43 13.36
N SER A 19 14.90 111.60 13.33
CA SER A 19 14.44 112.22 12.08
C SER A 19 15.62 112.64 11.19
N GLY A 20 16.69 113.19 11.79
CA GLY A 20 17.94 113.53 11.11
C GLY A 20 18.71 112.32 10.61
N ALA A 21 18.76 111.22 11.38
CA ALA A 21 19.35 109.96 10.96
C ALA A 21 18.55 109.31 9.82
N VAL A 22 17.21 109.37 9.86
CA VAL A 22 16.34 108.88 8.79
C VAL A 22 16.48 109.74 7.52
N LEU A 23 16.56 111.07 7.63
CA LEU A 23 16.84 111.98 6.51
C LEU A 23 18.24 111.77 5.92
N ALA A 24 19.26 111.53 6.75
CA ALA A 24 20.62 111.21 6.31
C ALA A 24 20.70 109.82 5.63
N LEU A 25 19.90 108.84 6.08
CA LEU A 25 19.74 107.54 5.44
C LEU A 25 19.02 107.65 4.07
N LEU A 26 18.01 108.52 3.96
CA LEU A 26 17.29 108.78 2.71
C LEU A 26 18.15 109.56 1.69
N ALA A 27 18.93 110.54 2.13
CA ALA A 27 19.78 111.37 1.28
C ALA A 27 21.02 110.63 0.74
N ASN A 28 21.50 109.59 1.44
CA ASN A 28 22.67 108.78 1.05
C ASN A 28 22.31 107.38 0.55
N LYS A 29 21.10 107.20 0.02
CA LYS A 29 20.54 105.91 -0.42
C LYS A 29 21.49 105.14 -1.37
N ASP A 30 22.09 105.81 -2.34
CA ASP A 30 22.98 105.19 -3.32
C ASP A 30 24.32 104.74 -2.71
N ARG A 31 24.85 105.52 -1.75
CA ARG A 31 26.09 105.21 -1.04
C ARG A 31 25.91 104.04 -0.06
N LEU A 32 24.77 104.00 0.63
CA LEU A 32 24.39 102.87 1.51
C LEU A 32 24.21 101.59 0.71
N MET A 33 23.58 101.67 -0.46
CA MET A 33 23.43 100.55 -1.38
C MET A 33 24.78 100.01 -1.84
N GLN A 34 25.72 100.88 -2.26
CA GLN A 34 27.08 100.44 -2.62
C GLN A 34 27.80 99.77 -1.45
N VAL A 35 27.72 100.31 -0.24
CA VAL A 35 28.37 99.72 0.95
C VAL A 35 27.80 98.34 1.28
N VAL A 36 26.46 98.16 1.18
CA VAL A 36 25.82 96.86 1.43
C VAL A 36 26.15 95.85 0.32
N LEU A 37 26.06 96.24 -0.95
CA LEU A 37 26.37 95.35 -2.08
C LEU A 37 27.86 94.96 -2.11
N GLN A 38 28.76 95.91 -1.84
CA GLN A 38 30.19 95.65 -1.70
C GLN A 38 30.48 94.78 -0.48
N GLY A 39 29.79 95.00 0.64
CA GLY A 39 29.89 94.15 1.83
C GLY A 39 29.45 92.70 1.58
N VAL A 40 28.42 92.51 0.74
CA VAL A 40 28.00 91.18 0.27
C VAL A 40 29.09 90.56 -0.60
N GLU A 41 29.65 91.29 -1.57
CA GLU A 41 30.70 90.78 -2.46
C GLU A 41 31.99 90.42 -1.71
N GLU A 42 32.46 91.28 -0.80
CA GLU A 42 33.69 91.05 -0.01
C GLU A 42 33.56 89.85 0.95
N ARG A 43 32.39 89.66 1.57
CA ARG A 43 32.19 88.57 2.56
C ARG A 43 31.75 87.25 1.97
N THR A 44 31.01 87.27 0.86
CA THR A 44 30.43 86.05 0.28
C THR A 44 31.05 85.68 -1.07
N GLY A 45 31.74 86.60 -1.72
CA GLY A 45 32.29 86.44 -3.06
C GLY A 45 31.27 86.56 -4.20
N TYR A 46 30.00 86.86 -3.89
CA TYR A 46 28.93 87.00 -4.88
C TYR A 46 28.69 88.48 -5.20
N ARG A 47 28.73 88.82 -6.49
CA ARG A 47 28.42 90.14 -7.02
C ARG A 47 27.00 90.16 -7.58
N ILE A 48 26.19 91.09 -7.11
CA ILE A 48 24.85 91.37 -7.67
C ILE A 48 25.01 92.59 -8.58
N THR A 49 24.84 92.40 -9.89
CA THR A 49 25.09 93.47 -10.90
C THR A 49 23.88 94.37 -11.11
N THR A 50 22.68 93.89 -10.80
CA THR A 50 21.42 94.63 -10.87
C THR A 50 21.12 95.33 -9.54
N GLY A 51 20.83 96.64 -9.57
CA GLY A 51 20.37 97.38 -8.38
C GLY A 51 18.98 96.94 -7.90
N PRO A 52 18.59 97.23 -6.63
CA PRO A 52 17.28 96.91 -6.09
C PRO A 52 16.18 97.73 -6.77
N THR A 53 15.12 97.05 -7.19
CA THR A 53 13.93 97.62 -7.80
C THR A 53 13.11 98.43 -6.80
N HIS A 54 13.06 98.00 -5.53
CA HIS A 54 12.40 98.71 -4.45
C HIS A 54 13.26 98.72 -3.18
N ILE A 55 13.27 99.86 -2.47
CA ILE A 55 13.96 100.02 -1.19
C ILE A 55 12.95 100.55 -0.17
N ARG A 56 12.78 99.84 0.95
CA ARG A 56 11.88 100.24 2.03
C ARG A 56 12.66 100.41 3.33
N LEU A 57 12.57 101.60 3.90
CA LEU A 57 13.12 101.92 5.23
C LEU A 57 12.03 101.69 6.27
N SER A 58 12.29 100.79 7.21
CA SER A 58 11.39 100.47 8.33
C SER A 58 12.20 100.31 9.62
N SER A 59 11.82 99.40 10.53
CA SER A 59 12.70 98.93 11.62
C SER A 59 13.98 98.26 11.09
N HIS A 60 13.98 97.86 9.82
CA HIS A 60 15.12 97.35 9.06
C HIS A 60 15.16 97.99 7.66
N LEU A 61 16.32 97.96 7.01
CA LEU A 61 16.47 98.31 5.60
C LEU A 61 16.10 97.09 4.74
N ILE A 62 15.09 97.20 3.90
CA ILE A 62 14.63 96.12 3.01
C ILE A 62 15.01 96.49 1.57
N LEU A 63 15.77 95.62 0.93
CA LEU A 63 16.19 95.72 -0.47
C LEU A 63 15.48 94.63 -1.27
N GLU A 64 14.72 95.02 -2.29
CA GLU A 64 14.02 94.08 -3.19
C GLU A 64 14.59 94.20 -4.60
N PHE A 65 14.90 93.06 -5.21
CA PHE A 65 15.43 92.97 -6.56
C PHE A 65 14.51 92.07 -7.39
N ASP A 66 14.06 92.56 -8.53
CA ASP A 66 13.36 91.77 -9.53
C ASP A 66 14.37 91.25 -10.57
N ARG A 67 14.42 89.93 -10.76
CA ARG A 67 15.34 89.20 -11.63
C ARG A 67 16.82 89.58 -11.47
N PRO A 68 17.39 89.46 -10.26
CA PRO A 68 18.77 89.86 -10.04
C PRO A 68 19.75 88.97 -10.77
N GLU A 69 20.80 89.58 -11.33
CA GLU A 69 21.90 88.84 -11.91
C GLU A 69 23.01 88.66 -10.86
N ILE A 70 23.16 87.42 -10.39
CA ILE A 70 24.16 87.05 -9.39
C ILE A 70 25.31 86.34 -10.10
N SER A 71 26.50 86.92 -10.00
CA SER A 71 27.74 86.38 -10.56
C SER A 71 28.80 86.14 -9.49
N ARG A 72 29.68 85.18 -9.72
CA ARG A 72 30.87 84.92 -8.90
C ARG A 72 32.05 84.70 -9.84
N ALA A 73 33.14 85.45 -9.63
CA ALA A 73 34.30 85.42 -10.51
C ALA A 73 33.95 85.58 -12.02
N GLY A 74 32.98 86.44 -12.33
CA GLY A 74 32.57 86.75 -13.72
C GLY A 74 31.61 85.76 -14.39
N ARG A 75 31.20 84.67 -13.71
CA ARG A 75 30.21 83.71 -14.22
C ARG A 75 28.87 83.87 -13.51
N GLN A 76 27.76 83.89 -14.25
CA GLN A 76 26.41 83.86 -13.66
C GLN A 76 26.19 82.52 -12.95
N ILE A 77 25.82 82.55 -11.66
CA ILE A 77 25.75 81.36 -10.81
C ILE A 77 24.31 80.93 -10.52
N LEU A 78 23.37 81.88 -10.47
CA LEU A 78 22.02 81.61 -9.98
C LEU A 78 20.99 82.48 -10.74
N LYS A 79 19.89 81.86 -11.16
CA LYS A 79 18.71 82.55 -11.68
C LYS A 79 17.66 82.64 -10.57
N ILE A 80 17.11 83.82 -10.34
CA ILE A 80 16.10 84.08 -9.30
C ILE A 80 15.07 85.05 -9.87
N ASP A 81 13.78 84.84 -9.58
CA ASP A 81 12.73 85.78 -10.01
C ASP A 81 12.68 87.03 -9.12
N LYS A 82 12.72 86.86 -7.79
CA LYS A 82 12.79 87.97 -6.83
C LYS A 82 13.70 87.65 -5.66
N LEU A 83 14.47 88.65 -5.23
CA LEU A 83 15.34 88.58 -4.06
C LEU A 83 14.96 89.71 -3.10
N ARG A 84 14.72 89.38 -1.83
CA ARG A 84 14.52 90.37 -0.77
C ARG A 84 15.60 90.19 0.30
N ALA A 85 16.45 91.19 0.47
CA ALA A 85 17.47 91.23 1.52
C ALA A 85 17.06 92.23 2.61
N VAL A 86 16.95 91.76 3.85
CA VAL A 86 16.65 92.58 5.02
C VAL A 86 17.93 92.79 5.81
N VAL A 87 18.32 94.05 6.00
CA VAL A 87 19.57 94.47 6.63
C VAL A 87 19.27 95.20 7.94
N ASN A 88 20.02 94.87 8.99
CA ASN A 88 19.92 95.57 10.28
C ASN A 88 20.76 96.86 10.26
N TYR A 89 20.21 98.01 10.66
CA TYR A 89 20.95 99.28 10.70
C TYR A 89 22.23 99.20 11.54
N HIS A 90 22.24 98.45 12.64
CA HIS A 90 23.45 98.21 13.43
C HIS A 90 24.55 97.53 12.60
N SER A 91 24.19 96.56 11.75
CA SER A 91 25.16 95.89 10.88
C SER A 91 25.70 96.81 9.79
N ILE A 92 24.93 97.79 9.32
CA ILE A 92 25.38 98.79 8.33
C ILE A 92 26.50 99.65 8.92
N VAL A 93 26.34 100.10 10.17
CA VAL A 93 27.29 100.98 10.86
C VAL A 93 28.58 100.25 11.24
N PHE A 94 28.50 99.03 11.78
CA PHE A 94 29.66 98.34 12.37
C PHE A 94 30.25 97.24 11.49
N SER A 95 29.50 96.71 10.52
CA SER A 95 29.87 95.50 9.79
C SER A 95 29.46 95.49 8.32
N ARG A 96 29.39 96.68 7.68
CA ARG A 96 29.07 96.89 6.25
C ARG A 96 27.79 96.16 5.80
N GLY A 97 26.79 96.10 6.66
CA GLY A 97 25.47 95.52 6.37
C GLY A 97 25.39 94.00 6.52
N MET A 98 26.41 93.35 7.09
CA MET A 98 26.51 91.89 7.13
C MET A 98 26.72 91.36 8.57
N PRO A 99 26.24 90.16 8.93
CA PRO A 99 25.36 89.29 8.15
C PRO A 99 23.96 89.92 7.99
N LEU A 100 23.27 89.57 6.91
CA LEU A 100 21.90 90.00 6.65
C LEU A 100 20.96 89.50 7.76
N TYR A 101 19.93 90.26 8.09
CA TYR A 101 18.91 89.83 9.05
C TYR A 101 18.03 88.72 8.46
N SER A 102 17.60 88.89 7.21
CA SER A 102 16.82 87.90 6.47
C SER A 102 17.10 87.99 4.97
N LEU A 103 17.10 86.84 4.29
CA LEU A 103 17.30 86.73 2.85
C LEU A 103 16.18 85.86 2.25
N VAL A 104 15.29 86.43 1.44
CA VAL A 104 14.18 85.71 0.80
C VAL A 104 14.45 85.59 -0.70
N LEU A 105 14.39 84.37 -1.21
CA LEU A 105 14.62 83.99 -2.62
C LEU A 105 13.33 83.41 -3.20
N VAL A 106 12.76 84.03 -4.22
CA VAL A 106 11.54 83.55 -4.90
C VAL A 106 11.92 82.94 -6.24
N ARG A 107 11.51 81.68 -6.45
CA ARG A 107 11.85 80.83 -7.59
C ARG A 107 13.34 80.81 -7.95
N PRO A 108 14.24 80.53 -6.99
CA PRO A 108 15.64 80.31 -7.33
C PRO A 108 15.82 78.97 -8.05
N ASP A 109 16.66 78.95 -9.07
CA ASP A 109 17.02 77.77 -9.86
C ASP A 109 18.47 77.36 -9.54
N PHE A 110 18.62 76.37 -8.64
CA PHE A 110 19.91 75.92 -8.13
C PHE A 110 20.50 74.78 -8.96
N GLN A 111 21.75 74.93 -9.39
CA GLN A 111 22.53 73.88 -10.03
C GLN A 111 23.54 73.29 -9.02
N LEU A 112 23.49 71.98 -8.78
CA LEU A 112 24.45 71.32 -7.89
C LEU A 112 25.84 71.15 -8.53
N PRO A 113 26.94 71.23 -7.75
CA PRO A 113 28.29 70.99 -8.24
C PRO A 113 28.49 69.55 -8.74
N GLN A 114 29.32 69.37 -9.78
CA GLN A 114 29.75 68.03 -10.21
C GLN A 114 30.58 67.37 -9.09
N GLY A 115 30.17 66.17 -8.66
CA GLY A 115 30.74 65.44 -7.51
C GLY A 115 29.76 65.21 -6.36
N VAL A 116 28.69 66.01 -6.26
CA VAL A 116 27.56 65.72 -5.36
C VAL A 116 26.64 64.72 -6.06
N ALA A 117 27.06 63.45 -6.08
CA ALA A 117 26.26 62.39 -6.68
C ALA A 117 25.18 61.91 -5.69
N PHE A 118 23.93 62.28 -5.93
CA PHE A 118 22.80 61.48 -5.46
C PHE A 118 22.78 60.22 -6.32
N ALA A 119 23.53 59.20 -5.92
CA ALA A 119 23.75 58.01 -6.73
C ALA A 119 22.41 57.31 -7.05
N ALA A 120 21.97 57.42 -8.30
CA ALA A 120 20.68 56.94 -8.78
C ALA A 120 20.53 55.41 -8.82
N ARG A 121 21.48 54.61 -8.29
CA ARG A 121 21.46 53.14 -8.45
C ARG A 121 21.82 52.32 -7.20
N ILE A 122 22.06 52.94 -6.04
CA ILE A 122 22.07 52.25 -4.72
C ILE A 122 21.41 53.22 -3.72
N PRO A 123 20.36 52.83 -2.97
CA PRO A 123 19.63 53.75 -2.11
C PRO A 123 20.40 53.91 -0.81
N LEU A 124 21.35 54.83 -0.79
CA LEU A 124 21.80 55.64 0.35
C LEU A 124 23.02 56.42 -0.17
N PRO A 125 23.00 57.77 -0.17
CA PRO A 125 24.22 58.53 -0.45
C PRO A 125 25.28 58.08 0.56
N ARG A 126 26.54 57.84 0.14
CA ARG A 126 27.61 57.51 1.10
C ARG A 126 27.76 58.69 2.07
N ILE A 127 27.23 58.56 3.27
CA ILE A 127 27.37 59.57 4.31
C ILE A 127 28.69 59.27 5.01
N GLY A 128 29.75 59.94 4.54
CA GLY A 128 31.08 59.85 5.12
C GLY A 128 31.49 61.15 5.82
N THR A 129 32.68 61.13 6.42
CA THR A 129 33.33 62.31 7.04
C THR A 129 33.44 63.50 6.06
N GLU A 130 33.54 63.24 4.76
CA GLU A 130 33.58 64.28 3.71
C GLU A 130 32.27 65.07 3.57
N LEU A 131 31.11 64.41 3.65
CA LEU A 131 29.80 65.09 3.60
C LEU A 131 29.57 65.91 4.86
N ALA A 132 29.93 65.35 6.03
CA ALA A 132 29.91 66.05 7.31
C ALA A 132 30.76 67.34 7.27
N ALA A 133 32.01 67.24 6.79
CA ALA A 133 32.90 68.39 6.62
C ALA A 133 32.35 69.43 5.64
N THR A 134 31.73 68.98 4.53
CA THR A 134 31.12 69.87 3.52
C THR A 134 29.93 70.64 4.09
N ILE A 135 29.04 69.96 4.83
CA ILE A 135 27.89 70.60 5.48
C ILE A 135 28.34 71.64 6.51
N ILE A 136 29.33 71.31 7.35
CA ILE A 136 29.91 72.26 8.31
C ILE A 136 30.45 73.50 7.59
N LYS A 137 31.21 73.32 6.51
CA LYS A 137 31.77 74.42 5.71
C LYS A 137 30.69 75.30 5.07
N LEU A 138 29.61 74.70 4.56
CA LEU A 138 28.48 75.44 3.98
C LEU A 138 27.73 76.26 5.05
N LEU A 139 27.51 75.69 6.24
CA LEU A 139 26.84 76.36 7.35
C LEU A 139 27.65 77.53 7.89
N ASP A 140 28.98 77.40 7.96
CA ASP A 140 29.89 78.50 8.33
C ASP A 140 29.85 79.65 7.30
N GLY A 141 29.77 79.33 6.01
CA GLY A 141 29.54 80.32 4.96
C GLY A 141 28.19 81.04 5.10
N LEU A 142 27.13 80.29 5.41
CA LEU A 142 25.78 80.83 5.62
C LEU A 142 25.71 81.71 6.87
N GLU A 143 26.42 81.33 7.94
CA GLU A 143 26.52 82.10 9.18
C GLU A 143 27.11 83.51 8.95
N ARG A 144 28.12 83.60 8.08
CA ARG A 144 28.75 84.87 7.71
C ARG A 144 27.86 85.72 6.79
N ALA A 145 26.95 85.08 6.04
CA ALA A 145 26.09 85.73 5.07
C ALA A 145 24.77 86.25 5.66
N ALA A 146 24.03 85.44 6.43
CA ALA A 146 22.69 85.79 6.93
C ALA A 146 22.34 85.15 8.30
N ARG A 147 21.33 85.72 8.97
CA ARG A 147 20.71 85.17 10.19
C ARG A 147 19.47 84.32 9.90
N SER A 148 18.76 84.61 8.82
CA SER A 148 17.69 83.77 8.28
C SER A 148 17.71 83.77 6.76
N VAL A 149 17.37 82.64 6.15
CA VAL A 149 17.24 82.46 4.71
C VAL A 149 15.94 81.74 4.42
N GLU A 150 15.17 82.28 3.48
CA GLU A 150 13.91 81.74 3.02
C GLU A 150 13.97 81.52 1.51
N THR A 151 13.55 80.35 1.03
CA THR A 151 13.31 80.08 -0.39
C THR A 151 11.84 79.77 -0.59
N VAL A 152 11.25 80.31 -1.65
CA VAL A 152 9.87 80.05 -2.06
C VAL A 152 9.90 79.48 -3.47
N ASP A 153 9.38 78.27 -3.65
CA ASP A 153 9.20 77.63 -4.97
C ASP A 153 10.52 77.44 -5.75
N ALA A 154 11.55 76.94 -5.08
CA ALA A 154 12.86 76.70 -5.68
C ALA A 154 12.88 75.42 -6.53
N LYS A 155 13.69 75.45 -7.60
CA LYS A 155 14.05 74.29 -8.42
C LYS A 155 15.50 73.91 -8.19
N VAL A 156 15.78 72.61 -8.11
CA VAL A 156 17.13 72.10 -7.92
C VAL A 156 17.45 71.09 -9.01
N HIS A 157 18.54 71.34 -9.73
CA HIS A 157 19.06 70.49 -10.77
C HIS A 157 20.33 69.77 -10.31
N SER A 158 20.45 68.51 -10.70
CA SER A 158 21.67 67.71 -10.58
C SER A 158 22.78 68.25 -11.49
N GLY A 159 24.04 67.91 -11.21
CA GLY A 159 25.19 68.29 -12.04
C GLY A 159 25.12 67.81 -13.51
N ASP A 160 24.22 66.88 -13.84
CA ASP A 160 23.88 66.40 -15.19
C ASP A 160 22.64 67.10 -15.80
N GLY A 161 22.09 68.12 -15.12
CA GLY A 161 20.99 68.96 -15.60
C GLY A 161 19.58 68.46 -15.28
N LYS A 162 19.43 67.26 -14.71
CA LYS A 162 18.11 66.69 -14.34
C LYS A 162 17.51 67.41 -13.14
N VAL A 163 16.20 67.63 -13.16
CA VAL A 163 15.46 68.16 -12.00
C VAL A 163 15.45 67.10 -10.89
N LEU A 164 15.96 67.44 -9.72
CA LEU A 164 15.94 66.59 -8.53
C LEU A 164 14.75 66.93 -7.63
N PHE A 165 14.52 68.23 -7.45
CA PHE A 165 13.50 68.80 -6.60
C PHE A 165 12.82 69.98 -7.28
N ASP A 166 11.51 70.07 -7.11
CA ASP A 166 10.68 71.21 -7.54
C ASP A 166 9.75 71.62 -6.39
N GLU A 167 9.12 72.79 -6.47
CA GLU A 167 8.29 73.36 -5.42
C GLU A 167 9.02 73.46 -4.05
N LEU A 168 10.35 73.64 -4.04
CA LEU A 168 11.17 73.63 -2.82
C LEU A 168 11.03 74.95 -2.05
N GLY A 169 10.33 74.90 -0.92
CA GLY A 169 10.29 75.94 0.10
C GLY A 169 11.20 75.61 1.27
N ILE A 170 12.04 76.54 1.72
CA ILE A 170 12.88 76.38 2.93
C ILE A 170 12.80 77.66 3.75
N LEU A 171 12.64 77.57 5.07
CA LEU A 171 12.83 78.67 6.01
C LEU A 171 13.86 78.27 7.06
N ALA A 172 15.10 78.73 6.90
CA ALA A 172 16.22 78.48 7.82
C ALA A 172 16.53 79.71 8.68
N TYR A 173 16.68 79.56 9.99
CA TYR A 173 16.94 80.67 10.92
C TYR A 173 17.74 80.24 12.16
N ARG A 174 18.32 81.24 12.85
CA ARG A 174 19.03 81.08 14.14
C ARG A 174 18.35 81.85 15.26
N ARG A 175 18.45 81.34 16.49
CA ARG A 175 17.96 82.04 17.70
C ARG A 175 19.11 82.78 18.37
N HIS A 176 18.81 83.94 18.94
CA HIS A 176 19.83 84.83 19.54
C HIS A 176 20.61 84.20 20.71
N ARG A 177 20.01 83.22 21.43
CA ARG A 177 20.60 82.49 22.56
C ARG A 177 21.27 81.16 22.20
N GLU A 178 21.15 80.73 20.94
CA GLU A 178 21.70 79.46 20.44
C GLU A 178 22.34 79.71 19.06
N ALA A 179 23.35 80.58 19.01
CA ALA A 179 23.93 81.06 17.75
C ALA A 179 24.58 79.96 16.88
N GLY A 180 25.01 78.85 17.50
CA GLY A 180 25.62 77.71 16.81
C GLY A 180 24.64 76.67 16.25
N VAL A 181 23.32 76.90 16.33
CA VAL A 181 22.30 75.95 15.85
C VAL A 181 21.37 76.60 14.83
N TRP A 182 21.37 76.08 13.61
CA TRP A 182 20.40 76.43 12.57
C TRP A 182 19.16 75.54 12.67
N ARG A 183 17.99 76.16 12.56
CA ARG A 183 16.70 75.46 12.43
C ARG A 183 16.13 75.79 11.07
N ALA A 184 15.75 74.77 10.30
CA ALA A 184 15.08 74.95 9.03
C ALA A 184 13.74 74.23 9.00
N GLU A 185 12.74 74.81 8.37
CA GLU A 185 11.53 74.10 7.93
C GLU A 185 11.56 74.01 6.41
N PHE A 186 11.06 72.92 5.83
CA PHE A 186 11.04 72.76 4.38
C PHE A 186 9.78 72.07 3.87
N GLY A 187 9.44 72.35 2.62
CA GLY A 187 8.46 71.63 1.80
C GLY A 187 9.04 71.41 0.41
N VAL A 188 8.86 70.25 -0.19
CA VAL A 188 9.46 69.90 -1.48
C VAL A 188 8.68 68.84 -2.22
N ARG A 189 8.67 68.90 -3.56
CA ARG A 189 8.29 67.79 -4.45
C ARG A 189 9.52 67.16 -5.07
N VAL A 190 9.59 65.84 -5.03
CA VAL A 190 10.73 65.05 -5.52
C VAL A 190 10.45 64.60 -6.95
N GLU A 191 11.39 64.86 -7.85
CA GLU A 191 11.28 64.51 -9.29
C GLU A 191 12.25 63.39 -9.70
N GLN A 192 13.13 62.95 -8.79
CA GLN A 192 14.10 61.89 -9.06
C GLN A 192 13.52 60.48 -8.82
N PRO A 193 13.75 59.51 -9.72
CA PRO A 193 13.47 58.10 -9.45
C PRO A 193 14.29 57.58 -8.25
N PRO A 194 13.74 56.66 -7.42
CA PRO A 194 12.42 56.03 -7.50
C PRO A 194 11.30 56.81 -6.76
N PHE A 195 11.55 58.05 -6.32
CA PHE A 195 10.63 58.83 -5.49
C PHE A 195 9.90 59.94 -6.26
N GLU A 196 9.77 59.79 -7.57
CA GLU A 196 9.08 60.75 -8.43
C GLU A 196 7.63 60.98 -7.96
N GLY A 197 7.23 62.25 -7.88
CA GLY A 197 5.91 62.67 -7.43
C GLY A 197 5.71 62.68 -5.90
N PHE A 198 6.68 62.23 -5.10
CA PHE A 198 6.57 62.33 -3.65
C PHE A 198 6.67 63.77 -3.17
N ARG A 199 5.77 64.15 -2.28
CA ARG A 199 5.84 65.41 -1.52
C ARG A 199 6.45 65.13 -0.15
N SER A 200 7.25 66.06 0.35
CA SER A 200 7.85 65.98 1.67
C SER A 200 7.81 67.32 2.38
N THR A 201 7.53 67.30 3.68
CA THR A 201 7.61 68.48 4.55
C THR A 201 8.31 68.12 5.85
N GLY A 202 9.15 68.99 6.37
CA GLY A 202 9.90 68.63 7.56
C GLY A 202 10.62 69.78 8.23
N ARG A 203 11.37 69.41 9.26
CA ARG A 203 12.24 70.27 10.04
C ARG A 203 13.65 69.71 10.02
N ILE A 204 14.63 70.60 9.94
CA ILE A 204 16.04 70.29 10.00
C ILE A 204 16.66 71.08 11.14
N ARG A 205 17.52 70.43 11.91
CA ARG A 205 18.38 71.04 12.90
C ARG A 205 19.82 70.77 12.49
N PHE A 206 20.63 71.83 12.36
CA PHE A 206 22.06 71.71 12.13
C PHE A 206 22.82 72.31 13.32
N ALA A 207 23.73 71.57 13.93
CA ALA A 207 24.64 72.06 14.95
C ALA A 207 26.00 72.30 14.28
N ALA A 208 26.37 73.57 14.12
CA ALA A 208 27.42 74.00 13.20
C ALA A 208 28.80 74.22 13.87
N HIS A 209 28.97 73.99 15.17
CA HIS A 209 30.16 74.45 15.90
C HIS A 209 30.85 73.34 16.74
N PRO A 210 32.20 73.23 16.72
CA PRO A 210 32.96 72.31 17.60
C PRO A 210 32.83 72.58 19.11
N SER A 211 32.21 73.70 19.53
CA SER A 211 31.93 74.00 20.94
C SER A 211 30.52 73.56 21.37
N SER A 212 29.74 72.94 20.49
CA SER A 212 28.43 72.38 20.85
C SER A 212 28.63 71.03 21.56
N THR A 213 27.90 70.80 22.65
CA THR A 213 27.83 69.50 23.32
C THR A 213 26.97 68.49 22.57
N ASP A 214 26.49 68.82 21.36
CA ASP A 214 25.63 67.98 20.52
C ASP A 214 26.52 67.04 19.68
N GLU A 215 26.39 65.73 19.87
CA GLU A 215 27.15 64.70 19.14
C GLU A 215 26.75 64.62 17.65
N GLN A 216 25.66 65.30 17.25
CA GLN A 216 25.09 65.27 15.90
C GLN A 216 25.25 66.60 15.15
N ILE A 217 25.78 66.54 13.93
CA ILE A 217 25.94 67.68 13.01
C ILE A 217 24.59 68.09 12.41
N ALA A 218 23.78 67.12 12.01
CA ALA A 218 22.50 67.36 11.37
C ALA A 218 21.45 66.35 11.86
N ARG A 219 20.22 66.82 12.08
CA ARG A 219 19.05 65.98 12.33
C ARG A 219 17.87 66.50 11.51
N VAL A 220 17.34 65.65 10.63
CA VAL A 220 16.20 65.93 9.76
C VAL A 220 15.03 65.08 10.25
N PHE A 221 13.87 65.69 10.46
CA PHE A 221 12.60 65.00 10.66
C PHE A 221 11.62 65.44 9.59
N PHE A 222 11.02 64.50 8.86
CA PHE A 222 10.12 64.84 7.76
C PHE A 222 8.99 63.84 7.61
N TYR A 223 7.86 64.35 7.15
CA TYR A 223 6.74 63.58 6.63
C TYR A 223 6.83 63.56 5.11
N PHE A 224 6.46 62.43 4.51
CA PHE A 224 6.40 62.29 3.07
C PHE A 224 5.14 61.53 2.67
N TRP A 225 4.62 61.82 1.49
CA TRP A 225 3.48 61.12 0.92
C TRP A 225 3.48 61.24 -0.60
N ASN A 226 2.76 60.33 -1.25
CA ASN A 226 2.48 60.42 -2.68
C ASN A 226 0.97 60.52 -2.87
N ASP A 227 0.52 61.52 -3.63
CA ASP A 227 -0.89 61.73 -3.95
C ASP A 227 -1.41 60.70 -4.97
N GLN A 228 -0.50 60.06 -5.71
CA GLN A 228 -0.79 59.01 -6.67
C GLN A 228 -0.62 57.61 -6.08
N THR A 229 -1.24 56.62 -6.72
CA THR A 229 -1.02 55.21 -6.37
C THR A 229 0.37 54.82 -6.83
N THR A 230 1.22 54.43 -5.87
CA THR A 230 2.56 53.92 -6.16
C THR A 230 2.44 52.44 -6.54
N GLU A 231 3.13 52.06 -7.62
CA GLU A 231 3.22 50.68 -8.09
C GLU A 231 4.64 50.17 -7.93
N LEU A 232 4.78 48.97 -7.34
CA LEU A 232 6.03 48.25 -7.21
C LEU A 232 5.93 46.96 -8.03
N GLY A 233 6.74 46.85 -9.07
CA GLY A 233 6.87 45.64 -9.87
C GLY A 233 7.64 44.55 -9.11
N LEU A 234 7.04 43.37 -8.98
CA LEU A 234 7.69 42.11 -8.61
C LEU A 234 7.85 41.26 -9.87
N SER A 235 8.69 40.22 -9.83
CA SER A 235 8.99 39.38 -11.00
C SER A 235 7.77 38.70 -11.65
N THR A 236 6.65 38.55 -10.92
CA THR A 236 5.44 37.88 -11.41
C THR A 236 4.13 38.59 -11.02
N ALA A 237 4.21 39.71 -10.29
CA ALA A 237 3.06 40.42 -9.76
C ALA A 237 3.38 41.91 -9.57
N ARG A 238 2.35 42.74 -9.44
CA ARG A 238 2.49 44.17 -9.15
C ARG A 238 1.77 44.53 -7.85
N LEU A 239 2.47 45.26 -6.99
CA LEU A 239 1.94 45.74 -5.72
C LEU A 239 1.55 47.21 -5.89
N GLN A 240 0.28 47.53 -5.71
CA GLN A 240 -0.24 48.89 -5.85
C GLN A 240 -0.76 49.41 -4.51
N GLY A 241 -0.44 50.63 -4.13
CA GLY A 241 -0.94 51.24 -2.90
C GLY A 241 -0.59 52.72 -2.75
N ARG A 242 -1.19 53.38 -1.76
CA ARG A 242 -0.83 54.76 -1.40
C ARG A 242 0.23 54.76 -0.31
N VAL A 243 1.33 55.47 -0.56
CA VAL A 243 2.48 55.55 0.35
C VAL A 243 2.42 56.88 1.11
N SER A 244 2.53 56.78 2.43
CA SER A 244 2.75 57.94 3.31
C SER A 244 3.67 57.54 4.45
N GLY A 245 4.32 58.48 5.10
CA GLY A 245 5.19 58.12 6.21
C GLY A 245 5.87 59.29 6.88
N ARG A 246 6.72 58.93 7.84
CA ARG A 246 7.61 59.85 8.53
C ARG A 246 8.99 59.23 8.65
N ALA A 247 10.02 60.05 8.58
CA ALA A 247 11.39 59.62 8.78
C ALA A 247 12.18 60.64 9.61
N THR A 248 13.16 60.12 10.34
CA THR A 248 14.19 60.89 11.03
C THR A 248 15.53 60.42 10.50
N LEU A 249 16.39 61.36 10.12
CA LEU A 249 17.77 61.11 9.72
C LEU A 249 18.68 61.95 10.61
N ALA A 250 19.81 61.38 11.03
CA ALA A 250 20.80 62.08 11.83
C ALA A 250 22.21 61.73 11.35
N LEU A 251 23.09 62.73 11.34
CA LEU A 251 24.50 62.61 10.99
C LEU A 251 25.35 63.00 12.19
N ALA A 252 26.19 62.07 12.67
CA ALA A 252 27.13 62.28 13.76
C ALA A 252 28.45 62.90 13.29
N GLN A 253 29.25 63.40 14.24
CA GLN A 253 30.53 64.06 13.95
C GLN A 253 31.59 63.11 13.37
N ASP A 254 31.54 61.83 13.70
CA ASP A 254 32.44 60.78 13.22
C ASP A 254 32.10 60.29 11.78
N GLY A 255 31.07 60.85 11.16
CA GLY A 255 30.56 60.44 9.86
C GLY A 255 29.53 59.32 9.92
N THR A 256 29.17 58.80 11.10
CA THR A 256 28.12 57.79 11.26
C THR A 256 26.75 58.42 10.97
N ALA A 257 25.99 57.83 10.06
CA ALA A 257 24.61 58.22 9.81
C ALA A 257 23.64 57.24 10.46
N THR A 258 22.57 57.74 11.06
CA THR A 258 21.51 56.92 11.61
C THR A 258 20.16 57.43 11.14
N GLY A 259 19.20 56.54 11.00
CA GLY A 259 17.86 56.95 10.65
C GLY A 259 16.79 55.97 11.10
N SER A 260 15.57 56.49 11.15
CA SER A 260 14.37 55.69 11.36
C SER A 260 13.28 56.16 10.43
N ALA A 261 12.53 55.24 9.85
CA ALA A 261 11.41 55.52 8.98
C ALA A 261 10.21 54.67 9.40
N SER A 262 9.02 55.26 9.30
CA SER A 262 7.74 54.57 9.46
C SER A 262 6.92 54.86 8.22
N LEU A 263 6.82 53.88 7.33
CA LEU A 263 6.10 53.96 6.07
C LEU A 263 4.76 53.26 6.21
N GLY A 264 3.66 53.96 5.98
CA GLY A 264 2.32 53.42 5.83
C GLY A 264 1.98 53.18 4.36
N LEU A 265 1.53 51.97 4.07
CA LEU A 265 1.03 51.50 2.78
C LEU A 265 -0.46 51.23 2.95
N SER A 266 -1.31 52.06 2.35
CA SER A 266 -2.77 51.92 2.45
C SER A 266 -3.40 51.49 1.13
N LYS A 267 -4.54 50.80 1.21
CA LYS A 267 -5.27 50.25 0.04
C LYS A 267 -4.41 49.33 -0.82
N VAL A 268 -3.58 48.48 -0.20
CA VAL A 268 -2.64 47.63 -0.92
C VAL A 268 -3.38 46.55 -1.71
N GLN A 269 -3.11 46.50 -3.01
CA GLN A 269 -3.61 45.48 -3.93
C GLN A 269 -2.43 44.73 -4.56
N LEU A 270 -2.54 43.40 -4.63
CA LEU A 270 -1.66 42.54 -5.41
C LEU A 270 -2.36 42.16 -6.70
N ARG A 271 -1.76 42.47 -7.84
CA ARG A 271 -2.25 42.08 -9.17
C ARG A 271 -1.26 41.14 -9.83
N ALA A 272 -1.74 40.05 -10.39
CA ALA A 272 -0.93 39.22 -11.27
C ALA A 272 -0.65 39.98 -12.57
N GLU A 273 0.52 39.77 -13.16
CA GLU A 273 0.94 40.53 -14.36
C GLU A 273 0.08 40.21 -15.60
N ASP A 274 -0.40 38.97 -15.72
CA ASP A 274 -1.13 38.46 -16.89
C ASP A 274 -2.58 38.02 -16.55
N SER A 275 -3.14 38.48 -15.44
CA SER A 275 -4.52 38.14 -15.03
C SER A 275 -5.23 39.32 -14.37
N SER A 276 -6.55 39.43 -14.59
CA SER A 276 -7.40 40.43 -13.93
C SER A 276 -7.66 40.16 -12.45
N ALA A 277 -7.11 39.07 -11.90
CA ALA A 277 -7.23 38.73 -10.49
C ALA A 277 -6.46 39.72 -9.62
N ALA A 278 -7.19 40.54 -8.86
CA ALA A 278 -6.65 41.47 -7.87
C ALA A 278 -7.02 40.99 -6.45
N GLY A 279 -6.01 40.81 -5.60
CA GLY A 279 -6.20 40.49 -4.18
C GLY A 279 -5.95 41.72 -3.30
N GLN A 280 -6.87 42.03 -2.39
CA GLN A 280 -6.67 43.10 -1.40
C GLN A 280 -5.84 42.56 -0.23
N LEU A 281 -4.69 43.18 0.05
CA LEU A 281 -3.76 42.73 1.09
C LEU A 281 -3.93 43.46 2.43
N GLY A 282 -4.64 44.60 2.45
CA GLY A 282 -4.89 45.41 3.65
C GLY A 282 -3.93 46.59 3.80
N ASP A 283 -3.89 47.19 4.99
CA ASP A 283 -3.05 48.35 5.30
C ASP A 283 -1.83 47.93 6.12
N TYR A 284 -0.64 48.19 5.57
CA TYR A 284 0.63 47.79 6.15
C TYR A 284 1.41 48.99 6.68
N THR A 285 2.18 48.78 7.74
CA THR A 285 3.18 49.74 8.23
C THR A 285 4.54 49.07 8.25
N LEU A 286 5.50 49.63 7.53
CA LEU A 286 6.90 49.24 7.56
C LEU A 286 7.68 50.20 8.46
N GLN A 287 8.25 49.69 9.54
CA GLN A 287 9.15 50.43 10.42
C GLN A 287 10.58 50.00 10.17
N ILE A 288 11.46 50.95 9.90
CA ILE A 288 12.86 50.74 9.58
C ILE A 288 13.69 51.56 10.57
N LYS A 289 14.72 50.96 11.14
CA LYS A 289 15.82 51.65 11.82
C LYS A 289 17.12 51.22 11.15
N TYR A 290 17.91 52.18 10.70
CA TYR A 290 19.16 51.91 10.00
C TYR A 290 20.31 52.75 10.58
N SER A 291 21.53 52.26 10.37
CA SER A 291 22.79 52.93 10.63
C SER A 291 23.76 52.66 9.48
N GLU A 292 24.64 53.62 9.22
CA GLU A 292 25.63 53.56 8.16
C GLU A 292 26.97 54.06 8.70
N SER A 293 28.02 53.32 8.37
CA SER A 293 29.42 53.65 8.65
C SER A 293 30.29 53.36 7.42
N ALA A 294 31.59 53.70 7.50
CA ALA A 294 32.55 53.40 6.43
C ALA A 294 32.72 51.89 6.14
N GLN A 295 32.36 51.01 7.08
CA GLN A 295 32.56 49.56 6.96
C GLN A 295 31.29 48.80 6.53
N SER A 296 30.12 49.29 6.93
CA SER A 296 28.85 48.57 6.73
C SER A 296 27.63 49.50 6.71
N ILE A 297 26.60 49.11 5.97
CA ILE A 297 25.24 49.66 6.10
C ILE A 297 24.37 48.63 6.80
N LYS A 298 23.75 49.00 7.92
CA LYS A 298 22.93 48.11 8.76
C LYS A 298 21.51 48.60 8.84
N VAL A 299 20.55 47.76 8.46
CA VAL A 299 19.17 47.87 8.90
C VAL A 299 19.07 47.12 10.23
N GLU A 300 19.29 47.84 11.33
CA GLU A 300 19.27 47.28 12.69
C GLU A 300 17.93 46.64 13.05
N ARG A 301 16.84 47.19 12.51
CA ARG A 301 15.50 46.70 12.76
C ARG A 301 14.57 47.04 11.61
N LEU A 302 13.95 46.01 11.07
CA LEU A 302 12.84 46.07 10.13
C LEU A 302 11.62 45.42 10.81
N ARG A 303 10.46 46.07 10.78
CA ARG A 303 9.19 45.48 11.24
C ARG A 303 8.10 45.77 10.24
N LEU A 304 7.42 44.72 9.80
CA LEU A 304 6.23 44.81 8.97
C LEU A 304 5.01 44.56 9.85
N LEU A 305 4.09 45.53 9.91
CA LEU A 305 2.86 45.45 10.69
C LEU A 305 1.64 45.43 9.77
N LEU A 306 0.64 44.62 10.10
CA LEU A 306 -0.70 44.63 9.52
C LEU A 306 -1.71 44.90 10.63
N ALA A 307 -2.52 45.95 10.51
CA ALA A 307 -3.50 46.33 11.53
C ALA A 307 -2.92 46.39 12.97
N ARG A 308 -1.66 46.86 13.09
CA ARG A 308 -0.84 46.95 14.33
C ARG A 308 -0.23 45.63 14.84
N THR A 309 -0.48 44.50 14.21
CA THR A 309 0.17 43.22 14.53
C THR A 309 1.48 43.09 13.77
N VAL A 310 2.59 42.78 14.44
CA VAL A 310 3.88 42.52 13.80
C VAL A 310 3.81 41.20 13.05
N LEU A 311 3.77 41.24 11.72
CA LEU A 311 3.77 40.06 10.86
C LEU A 311 5.17 39.49 10.69
N ALA A 312 6.15 40.37 10.54
CA ALA A 312 7.55 40.00 10.38
C ALA A 312 8.46 41.04 11.02
N SER A 313 9.59 40.58 11.54
CA SER A 313 10.69 41.41 11.99
C SER A 313 11.99 40.93 11.38
N GLY A 314 12.95 41.83 11.18
CA GLY A 314 14.21 41.43 10.59
C GLY A 314 15.31 42.46 10.79
N ALA A 315 16.47 42.14 10.25
CA ALA A 315 17.61 43.00 10.12
C ALA A 315 18.30 42.71 8.78
N ALA A 316 19.05 43.67 8.27
CA ALA A 316 19.89 43.47 7.10
C ALA A 316 21.23 44.16 7.31
N GLU A 317 22.29 43.62 6.74
CA GLU A 317 23.63 44.21 6.77
C GLU A 317 24.27 44.07 5.40
N LEU A 318 24.77 45.19 4.87
CA LEU A 318 25.68 45.22 3.75
C LEU A 318 27.08 45.47 4.32
N SER A 319 27.88 44.41 4.40
CA SER A 319 29.25 44.44 4.92
C SER A 319 30.28 44.35 3.80
N GLY A 320 31.57 44.49 4.12
CA GLY A 320 32.65 44.40 3.12
C GLY A 320 32.79 45.61 2.21
N LEU A 321 32.25 46.77 2.62
CA LEU A 321 32.29 48.02 1.84
C LEU A 321 33.69 48.63 1.76
N ALA A 322 34.52 48.46 2.79
CA ALA A 322 35.91 48.93 2.81
C ALA A 322 36.81 48.09 1.88
N ASP A 323 36.61 46.77 1.86
CA ASP A 323 37.42 45.81 1.08
C ASP A 323 36.90 45.60 -0.36
N GLN A 324 35.93 46.41 -0.80
CA GLN A 324 35.29 46.34 -2.12
C GLN A 324 34.68 44.97 -2.48
N LYS A 325 34.28 44.18 -1.46
CA LYS A 325 33.62 42.89 -1.63
C LYS A 325 32.29 42.87 -0.87
N PRO A 326 31.27 43.58 -1.39
CA PRO A 326 30.03 43.76 -0.66
C PRO A 326 29.24 42.45 -0.53
N VAL A 327 28.86 42.11 0.69
CA VAL A 327 27.96 40.98 0.99
C VAL A 327 26.73 41.52 1.68
N LEU A 328 25.56 41.22 1.11
CA LEU A 328 24.26 41.51 1.70
C LEU A 328 23.79 40.29 2.48
N THR A 329 23.62 40.46 3.79
CA THR A 329 22.91 39.52 4.65
C THR A 329 21.58 40.10 5.06
N VAL A 330 20.52 39.30 4.97
CA VAL A 330 19.17 39.66 5.42
C VAL A 330 18.68 38.55 6.32
N HIS A 331 18.14 38.92 7.48
CA HIS A 331 17.51 38.00 8.42
C HIS A 331 16.10 38.48 8.70
N VAL A 332 15.12 37.60 8.57
CA VAL A 332 13.71 37.85 8.81
C VAL A 332 13.15 36.71 9.64
N SER A 333 12.36 37.05 10.65
CA SER A 333 11.56 36.14 11.45
C SER A 333 10.09 36.55 11.37
N ALA A 334 9.17 35.58 11.32
CA ALA A 334 7.75 35.90 11.40
C ALA A 334 7.35 36.14 12.87
N GLY A 335 6.47 37.11 13.09
CA GLY A 335 5.93 37.42 14.42
C GLY A 335 4.69 36.60 14.79
N VAL A 336 4.04 35.94 13.80
CA VAL A 336 2.78 35.20 13.98
C VAL A 336 2.76 33.96 13.05
N PRO A 337 2.22 32.80 13.50
CA PRO A 337 2.00 31.64 12.63
C PRO A 337 1.10 31.98 11.43
N LEU A 338 1.53 31.59 10.23
CA LEU A 338 0.75 31.74 9.01
C LEU A 338 -0.23 30.57 8.88
N LYS A 339 -1.51 30.89 8.64
CA LYS A 339 -2.53 29.88 8.32
C LYS A 339 -2.29 29.34 6.91
N VAL A 340 -2.33 28.02 6.73
CA VAL A 340 -2.09 27.39 5.41
C VAL A 340 -3.16 27.81 4.39
N GLU A 341 -4.38 28.16 4.82
CA GLU A 341 -5.42 28.74 3.95
C GLU A 341 -5.00 30.09 3.38
N THR A 342 -4.35 30.94 4.19
CA THR A 342 -3.81 32.23 3.76
C THR A 342 -2.70 32.02 2.73
N VAL A 343 -1.77 31.10 3.00
CA VAL A 343 -0.70 30.74 2.06
C VAL A 343 -1.28 30.24 0.74
N ARG A 344 -2.27 29.34 0.77
CA ARG A 344 -2.97 28.82 -0.42
C ARG A 344 -3.58 29.92 -1.28
N SER A 345 -4.27 30.88 -0.64
CA SER A 345 -4.90 32.01 -1.35
C SER A 345 -3.88 32.96 -2.00
N GLN A 346 -2.63 32.98 -1.50
CA GLN A 346 -1.56 33.82 -2.02
C GLN A 346 -0.72 33.11 -3.09
N LEU A 347 -0.57 31.79 -3.01
CA LEU A 347 0.23 31.00 -3.95
C LEU A 347 -0.30 31.07 -5.39
N GLN A 348 -1.60 31.32 -5.60
CA GLN A 348 -2.19 31.48 -6.93
C GLN A 348 -1.65 32.69 -7.72
N PHE A 349 -0.98 33.65 -7.06
CA PHE A 349 -0.42 34.84 -7.69
C PHE A 349 1.04 34.67 -8.15
N PHE A 350 1.71 33.56 -7.82
CA PHE A 350 3.11 33.30 -8.19
C PHE A 350 3.19 32.32 -9.37
N ARG A 351 3.89 32.70 -10.47
CA ARG A 351 4.16 31.78 -11.59
C ARG A 351 5.24 30.75 -11.23
N GLY A 352 5.17 29.57 -11.84
CA GLY A 352 6.17 28.50 -11.70
C GLY A 352 5.87 27.45 -10.64
N ILE A 353 4.75 27.58 -9.92
CA ILE A 353 4.25 26.53 -9.02
C ILE A 353 3.55 25.45 -9.87
N PRO A 354 3.97 24.18 -9.80
CA PRO A 354 3.32 23.09 -10.53
C PRO A 354 1.85 22.95 -10.13
N ALA A 355 0.96 22.71 -11.11
CA ALA A 355 -0.48 22.53 -10.87
C ALA A 355 -0.77 21.45 -9.80
N ASN A 356 0.02 20.38 -9.78
CA ASN A 356 -0.10 19.31 -8.79
C ASN A 356 0.16 19.78 -7.35
N LEU A 357 1.03 20.77 -7.14
CA LEU A 357 1.26 21.33 -5.79
C LEU A 357 0.08 22.18 -5.35
N THR A 358 -0.52 22.96 -6.26
CA THR A 358 -1.72 23.74 -5.95
C THR A 358 -2.93 22.83 -5.71
N ASP A 359 -3.07 21.73 -6.46
CA ASP A 359 -4.13 20.73 -6.23
C ASP A 359 -3.94 19.97 -4.91
N ALA A 360 -2.72 19.59 -4.56
CA ALA A 360 -2.43 18.99 -3.25
C ALA A 360 -2.76 19.94 -2.09
N LEU A 361 -2.44 21.23 -2.23
CA LEU A 361 -2.76 22.25 -1.23
C LEU A 361 -4.27 22.53 -1.12
N LYS A 362 -5.06 22.29 -2.18
CA LYS A 362 -6.54 22.38 -2.10
C LYS A 362 -7.13 21.33 -1.16
N GLN A 363 -6.50 20.15 -1.05
CA GLN A 363 -6.98 19.06 -0.20
C GLN A 363 -6.69 19.28 1.30
N VAL A 364 -5.81 20.22 1.64
CA VAL A 364 -5.51 20.57 3.04
C VAL A 364 -6.74 21.20 3.70
N ARG A 365 -7.16 20.64 4.84
CA ARG A 365 -8.29 21.14 5.64
C ARG A 365 -7.90 22.25 6.60
N SER A 366 -6.74 22.11 7.24
CA SER A 366 -6.20 23.04 8.23
C SER A 366 -4.69 22.88 8.36
N GLY A 367 -4.00 23.91 8.86
CA GLY A 367 -2.60 23.84 9.26
C GLY A 367 -2.03 25.22 9.59
N ARG A 368 -0.97 25.25 10.39
CA ARG A 368 -0.23 26.46 10.75
C ARG A 368 1.24 26.31 10.39
N LEU A 369 1.83 27.36 9.82
CA LEU A 369 3.24 27.42 9.47
C LEU A 369 3.90 28.54 10.28
N LEU A 370 4.79 28.18 11.20
CA LEU A 370 5.57 29.12 11.98
C LEU A 370 6.95 29.28 11.33
N LEU A 371 7.22 30.42 10.72
CA LEU A 371 8.54 30.72 10.15
C LEU A 371 9.51 31.11 11.28
N SER A 372 10.44 30.22 11.60
CA SER A 372 11.43 30.40 12.66
C SER A 372 12.58 31.31 12.22
N ASN A 373 13.09 31.12 11.01
CA ASN A 373 14.16 31.91 10.43
C ASN A 373 14.04 31.95 8.91
N LEU A 374 14.25 33.11 8.31
CA LEU A 374 14.44 33.33 6.89
C LEU A 374 15.69 34.18 6.74
N SER A 375 16.77 33.61 6.25
CA SER A 375 18.00 34.34 5.98
C SER A 375 18.37 34.29 4.51
N LEU A 376 18.94 35.36 4.00
CA LEU A 376 19.48 35.47 2.66
C LEU A 376 20.91 36.02 2.76
N ALA A 377 21.87 35.32 2.18
CA ALA A 377 23.24 35.81 2.01
C ALA A 377 23.59 35.84 0.52
N THR A 378 23.84 37.03 -0.02
CA THR A 378 24.14 37.20 -1.45
C THR A 378 25.02 38.43 -1.70
N THR A 379 25.48 38.63 -2.94
CA THR A 379 26.17 39.86 -3.34
C THR A 379 25.20 40.80 -4.07
N PRO A 380 25.34 42.12 -3.93
CA PRO A 380 24.51 43.08 -4.67
C PRO A 380 24.55 42.88 -6.18
N GLU A 381 25.73 42.54 -6.72
CA GLU A 381 25.94 42.25 -8.15
C GLU A 381 25.08 41.07 -8.62
N LYS A 382 25.13 39.92 -7.91
CA LYS A 382 24.30 38.76 -8.25
C LYS A 382 22.81 39.05 -8.15
N LEU A 383 22.40 39.84 -7.17
CA LEU A 383 20.99 40.22 -6.99
C LEU A 383 20.49 41.13 -8.13
N MET A 384 21.37 41.94 -8.72
CA MET A 384 21.04 42.79 -9.87
C MET A 384 21.02 42.02 -11.20
N GLU A 385 21.98 41.12 -11.41
CA GLU A 385 22.10 40.36 -12.68
C GLU A 385 21.07 39.23 -12.79
N ALA A 386 20.88 38.46 -11.72
CA ALA A 386 20.03 37.27 -11.71
C ALA A 386 19.30 37.13 -10.36
N PRO A 387 18.33 38.03 -10.05
CA PRO A 387 17.68 38.10 -8.74
C PRO A 387 17.10 36.75 -8.28
N ASP A 388 16.44 36.02 -9.17
CA ASP A 388 15.82 34.73 -8.83
C ASP A 388 16.86 33.67 -8.43
N ALA A 389 17.99 33.59 -9.14
CA ALA A 389 19.06 32.65 -8.84
C ALA A 389 19.81 33.07 -7.56
N ALA A 390 20.08 34.36 -7.40
CA ALA A 390 20.74 34.92 -6.23
C ALA A 390 19.94 34.68 -4.94
N ILE A 391 18.61 34.81 -5.00
CA ILE A 391 17.71 34.48 -3.89
C ILE A 391 17.72 32.97 -3.67
N ARG A 392 17.48 32.16 -4.70
CA ARG A 392 17.37 30.70 -4.56
C ARG A 392 18.63 30.06 -3.96
N ASP A 393 19.82 30.51 -4.39
CA ASP A 393 21.08 29.92 -3.98
C ASP A 393 21.55 30.42 -2.59
N GLY A 394 21.15 31.63 -2.20
CA GLY A 394 21.56 32.27 -0.94
C GLY A 394 20.55 32.19 0.22
N ILE A 395 19.34 31.67 -0.02
CA ILE A 395 18.26 31.62 0.97
C ILE A 395 18.36 30.37 1.87
N ASP A 396 18.19 30.57 3.18
CA ASP A 396 17.99 29.52 4.19
C ASP A 396 16.70 29.82 4.95
N ILE A 397 15.73 28.92 4.83
CA ILE A 397 14.41 29.02 5.44
C ILE A 397 14.30 27.90 6.46
N SER A 398 13.91 28.22 7.68
CA SER A 398 13.54 27.25 8.72
C SER A 398 12.14 27.57 9.23
N ALA A 399 11.25 26.58 9.22
CA ALA A 399 9.87 26.72 9.64
C ALA A 399 9.37 25.48 10.39
N VAL A 400 8.34 25.63 11.21
CA VAL A 400 7.63 24.54 11.86
C VAL A 400 6.22 24.48 11.29
N LEU A 401 5.87 23.33 10.72
CA LEU A 401 4.51 23.01 10.32
C LEU A 401 3.79 22.37 11.52
N GLU A 402 2.61 22.87 11.87
CA GLU A 402 1.78 22.38 12.97
C GLU A 402 0.35 22.08 12.52
N ASP A 403 -0.23 21.02 13.10
CA ASP A 403 -1.63 20.64 12.93
C ASP A 403 -2.12 20.47 11.47
N LEU A 404 -1.23 20.08 10.54
CA LEU A 404 -1.65 19.86 9.15
C LEU A 404 -2.57 18.63 9.06
N SER A 405 -3.73 18.80 8.42
CA SER A 405 -4.70 17.72 8.23
C SER A 405 -5.21 17.67 6.79
N PHE A 406 -5.20 16.49 6.17
CA PHE A 406 -5.62 16.27 4.78
C PHE A 406 -6.14 14.85 4.56
N PRO A 407 -7.13 14.65 3.67
CA PRO A 407 -7.63 13.32 3.33
C PRO A 407 -6.63 12.56 2.44
N LEU A 408 -6.63 11.24 2.54
CA LEU A 408 -5.94 10.36 1.58
C LEU A 408 -6.92 9.96 0.45
N PRO A 409 -6.42 9.60 -0.75
CA PRO A 409 -7.25 9.08 -1.83
C PRO A 409 -8.18 7.93 -1.39
N ALA A 410 -9.45 8.00 -1.77
CA ALA A 410 -10.48 7.06 -1.31
C ALA A 410 -10.22 5.61 -1.76
N ASP A 411 -9.50 5.42 -2.87
CA ASP A 411 -9.13 4.11 -3.40
C ASP A 411 -8.11 3.37 -2.53
N LEU A 412 -7.44 4.04 -1.60
CA LEU A 412 -6.53 3.42 -0.64
C LEU A 412 -7.24 2.86 0.59
N LYS A 413 -8.52 3.22 0.82
CA LYS A 413 -9.29 2.87 2.03
C LYS A 413 -8.57 3.21 3.35
N LEU A 414 -7.74 4.25 3.34
CA LEU A 414 -7.03 4.74 4.53
C LEU A 414 -7.73 5.99 5.11
N PRO A 415 -7.71 6.19 6.43
CA PRO A 415 -8.25 7.39 7.05
C PRO A 415 -7.39 8.61 6.74
N ALA A 416 -7.97 9.80 6.95
CA ALA A 416 -7.27 11.07 6.75
C ALA A 416 -6.05 11.21 7.69
N VAL A 417 -5.00 11.86 7.20
CA VAL A 417 -3.86 12.27 8.02
C VAL A 417 -4.27 13.48 8.86
N GLN A 418 -3.99 13.42 10.15
CA GLN A 418 -4.33 14.44 11.13
C GLN A 418 -3.12 14.80 11.99
N LYS A 419 -3.09 16.03 12.50
CA LYS A 419 -2.05 16.54 13.42
C LYS A 419 -0.62 16.38 12.88
N LEU A 420 -0.43 16.45 11.56
CA LEU A 420 0.92 16.39 10.99
C LEU A 420 1.71 17.61 11.46
N THR A 421 2.82 17.35 12.14
CA THR A 421 3.77 18.35 12.63
C THR A 421 5.14 17.98 12.10
N ALA A 422 5.92 18.95 11.61
CA ALA A 422 7.28 18.72 11.10
C ALA A 422 8.12 20.00 11.12
N GLN A 423 9.42 19.86 11.35
CA GLN A 423 10.37 20.94 11.12
C GLN A 423 10.80 20.92 9.66
N LEU A 424 10.62 22.03 8.97
CA LEU A 424 10.98 22.23 7.56
C LEU A 424 12.21 23.12 7.48
N ARG A 425 13.18 22.75 6.66
CA ARG A 425 14.30 23.60 6.29
C ARG A 425 14.52 23.57 4.78
N TYR A 426 14.75 24.73 4.18
CA TYR A 426 15.15 24.85 2.78
C TYR A 426 16.45 25.64 2.71
N ALA A 427 17.53 25.00 2.24
CA ALA A 427 18.83 25.63 2.07
C ALA A 427 19.64 24.88 1.00
N HIS A 428 20.49 25.59 0.24
CA HIS A 428 21.35 25.00 -0.79
C HIS A 428 20.59 24.11 -1.79
N ASN A 429 19.44 24.58 -2.28
CA ASN A 429 18.54 23.82 -3.17
C ASN A 429 17.99 22.51 -2.59
N THR A 430 18.14 22.25 -1.28
CA THR A 430 17.57 21.08 -0.62
C THR A 430 16.44 21.51 0.31
N MET A 431 15.26 20.87 0.21
CA MET A 431 14.25 20.91 1.26
C MET A 431 14.36 19.67 2.13
N SER A 432 14.42 19.84 3.44
CA SER A 432 14.36 18.75 4.41
C SER A 432 13.19 18.95 5.37
N ALA A 433 12.47 17.88 5.63
CA ALA A 433 11.52 17.78 6.73
C ALA A 433 12.08 16.83 7.77
N THR A 434 12.14 17.24 9.04
CA THR A 434 12.66 16.43 10.15
C THR A 434 11.73 16.48 11.35
N GLN A 435 11.89 15.54 12.28
CA GLN A 435 11.06 15.43 13.48
C GLN A 435 9.56 15.37 13.16
N GLY A 436 9.22 14.77 12.01
CA GLY A 436 7.84 14.70 11.57
C GLY A 436 7.05 13.68 12.37
N SER A 437 5.83 14.02 12.76
CA SER A 437 4.86 13.10 13.36
C SER A 437 3.46 13.38 12.84
N ALA A 438 2.62 12.35 12.74
CA ALA A 438 1.23 12.47 12.31
C ALA A 438 0.38 11.35 12.90
N THR A 439 -0.94 11.52 12.89
CA THR A 439 -1.90 10.49 13.30
C THR A 439 -2.84 10.14 12.15
N LEU A 440 -3.13 8.86 11.99
CA LEU A 440 -4.18 8.33 11.14
C LEU A 440 -5.13 7.60 12.07
N ASP A 441 -6.04 8.35 12.71
CA ASP A 441 -7.02 7.82 13.67
C ASP A 441 -6.37 6.93 14.77
N GLN A 442 -6.41 5.59 14.71
CA GLN A 442 -5.76 4.70 15.71
C GLN A 442 -4.26 4.41 15.47
N SER A 443 -3.71 4.89 14.35
CA SER A 443 -2.32 4.69 13.93
C SER A 443 -1.53 6.00 13.97
N SER A 444 -0.21 5.93 14.09
CA SER A 444 0.64 7.12 14.14
C SER A 444 1.95 6.95 13.39
N PHE A 445 2.38 8.04 12.74
CA PHE A 445 3.71 8.20 12.20
C PHE A 445 4.59 8.98 13.18
N SER A 446 5.82 8.53 13.35
CA SER A 446 6.85 9.21 14.14
C SER A 446 8.20 9.15 13.41
N GLU A 447 9.13 10.00 13.83
CA GLU A 447 10.47 10.08 13.25
C GLU A 447 10.47 10.22 11.72
N VAL A 448 9.45 10.90 11.17
CA VAL A 448 9.36 11.14 9.74
C VAL A 448 10.47 12.10 9.35
N SER A 449 11.34 11.66 8.45
CA SER A 449 12.37 12.48 7.85
C SER A 449 12.28 12.37 6.34
N ALA A 450 12.29 13.51 5.65
CA ALA A 450 12.24 13.58 4.20
C ALA A 450 13.26 14.60 3.71
N ARG A 451 13.92 14.31 2.59
CA ARG A 451 14.84 15.20 1.90
C ARG A 451 14.49 15.23 0.42
N LEU A 452 14.40 16.41 -0.16
CA LEU A 452 14.11 16.67 -1.56
C LEU A 452 15.20 17.59 -2.13
N ASP A 453 15.79 17.22 -3.25
CA ASP A 453 16.80 18.00 -3.97
C ASP A 453 16.19 18.69 -5.20
N PHE A 454 16.27 20.02 -5.22
CA PHE A 454 15.75 20.90 -6.27
C PHE A 454 16.83 21.39 -7.25
N ALA A 455 18.08 20.92 -7.15
CA ALA A 455 19.17 21.37 -8.02
C ALA A 455 18.89 21.17 -9.52
N LYS A 456 18.13 20.13 -9.89
CA LYS A 456 17.73 19.82 -11.28
C LYS A 456 16.33 20.33 -11.65
N LYS A 457 15.78 21.32 -10.92
CA LYS A 457 14.40 21.82 -11.08
C LYS A 457 13.35 20.70 -10.87
N PHE A 458 12.10 20.96 -11.25
CA PHE A 458 10.97 20.03 -11.08
C PHE A 458 10.96 18.84 -12.06
N ASP A 459 11.98 18.70 -12.93
CA ASP A 459 12.08 17.65 -13.95
C ASP A 459 12.57 16.30 -13.40
N ALA A 460 13.35 16.31 -12.32
CA ALA A 460 13.88 15.12 -11.65
C ALA A 460 14.25 15.43 -10.19
N LEU A 461 13.29 15.31 -9.29
CA LEU A 461 13.49 15.57 -7.87
C LEU A 461 14.02 14.30 -7.19
N ALA A 462 15.29 14.33 -6.78
CA ALA A 462 15.83 13.25 -5.96
C ALA A 462 15.26 13.34 -4.55
N TYR A 463 14.85 12.20 -3.99
CA TYR A 463 14.26 12.14 -2.66
C TYR A 463 14.85 11.03 -1.79
N GLN A 464 14.81 11.28 -0.50
CA GLN A 464 15.03 10.30 0.56
C GLN A 464 13.93 10.46 1.60
N LEU A 465 13.34 9.36 2.03
CA LEU A 465 12.27 9.32 3.02
C LEU A 465 12.59 8.23 4.03
N SER A 466 12.41 8.51 5.31
CA SER A 466 12.38 7.52 6.38
C SER A 466 11.22 7.82 7.34
N PHE A 467 10.62 6.79 7.91
CA PHE A 467 9.56 6.95 8.89
C PHE A 467 9.45 5.72 9.79
N ASN A 468 8.94 5.93 10.99
CA ASN A 468 8.37 4.89 11.82
C ASN A 468 6.84 5.03 11.80
N PHE A 469 6.14 3.91 11.65
CA PHE A 469 4.69 3.87 11.60
C PHE A 469 4.18 2.79 12.54
N ASP A 470 3.51 3.20 13.61
CA ASP A 470 2.85 2.30 14.55
C ASP A 470 1.38 2.22 14.16
N ALA A 471 0.94 1.04 13.72
CA ALA A 471 -0.34 0.88 13.08
C ALA A 471 -1.25 -0.16 13.73
N SER A 472 -2.54 0.17 13.82
CA SER A 472 -3.61 -0.77 14.20
C SER A 472 -3.96 -1.67 13.02
N LEU A 473 -3.77 -2.98 13.16
CA LEU A 473 -4.07 -3.93 12.07
C LEU A 473 -5.57 -4.03 11.77
N ALA A 474 -6.42 -3.87 12.78
CA ALA A 474 -7.87 -3.82 12.60
C ALA A 474 -8.28 -2.63 11.71
N GLN A 475 -7.61 -1.49 11.90
CA GLN A 475 -7.82 -0.28 11.10
C GLN A 475 -7.29 -0.44 9.67
N LEU A 476 -6.13 -1.08 9.50
CA LEU A 476 -5.50 -1.28 8.18
C LEU A 476 -6.09 -2.45 7.40
N TYR A 477 -6.88 -3.32 8.02
CA TYR A 477 -7.44 -4.52 7.41
C TYR A 477 -8.10 -4.26 6.03
N PRO A 478 -8.98 -3.25 5.85
CA PRO A 478 -9.61 -3.01 4.55
C PRO A 478 -8.61 -2.62 3.44
N ALA A 479 -7.61 -1.82 3.79
CA ALA A 479 -6.56 -1.39 2.87
C ALA A 479 -5.63 -2.55 2.51
N LEU A 480 -5.27 -3.39 3.49
CA LEU A 480 -4.46 -4.58 3.28
C LEU A 480 -5.17 -5.59 2.36
N MET A 481 -6.46 -5.86 2.60
CA MET A 481 -7.23 -6.80 1.76
C MET A 481 -7.33 -6.31 0.30
N GLN A 482 -7.47 -5.01 0.09
CA GLN A 482 -7.46 -4.42 -1.24
C GLN A 482 -6.08 -4.51 -1.91
N ALA A 483 -4.98 -4.33 -1.16
CA ALA A 483 -3.63 -4.53 -1.66
C ALA A 483 -3.37 -5.99 -2.05
N LEU A 484 -3.80 -6.95 -1.22
CA LEU A 484 -3.70 -8.39 -1.49
C LEU A 484 -4.53 -8.82 -2.71
N GLU A 485 -5.69 -8.18 -2.93
CA GLU A 485 -6.50 -8.39 -4.12
C GLU A 485 -5.81 -7.88 -5.40
N ARG A 486 -5.20 -6.69 -5.35
CA ARG A 486 -4.38 -6.16 -6.47
C ARG A 486 -3.20 -7.08 -6.80
N LEU A 487 -2.64 -7.76 -5.79
CA LEU A 487 -1.54 -8.73 -5.93
C LEU A 487 -1.99 -10.16 -6.25
N LYS A 488 -3.30 -10.41 -6.43
CA LYS A 488 -3.89 -11.73 -6.74
C LYS A 488 -3.50 -12.83 -5.73
N VAL A 489 -3.40 -12.49 -4.45
CA VAL A 489 -3.05 -13.46 -3.40
C VAL A 489 -4.29 -14.28 -3.02
N GLU A 490 -4.35 -15.55 -3.40
CA GLU A 490 -5.49 -16.45 -3.13
C GLU A 490 -5.75 -16.66 -1.62
N ALA A 491 -4.70 -16.66 -0.80
CA ALA A 491 -4.80 -16.85 0.65
C ALA A 491 -5.65 -15.77 1.36
N ARG A 492 -5.92 -14.63 0.72
CA ARG A 492 -6.79 -13.57 1.28
C ARG A 492 -8.19 -14.09 1.64
N LYS A 493 -8.70 -15.09 0.89
CA LYS A 493 -10.04 -15.67 1.10
C LYS A 493 -10.19 -16.40 2.43
N GLN A 494 -9.07 -16.77 3.04
CA GLN A 494 -9.02 -17.49 4.31
C GLN A 494 -8.84 -16.56 5.51
N VAL A 495 -8.67 -15.23 5.31
CA VAL A 495 -8.38 -14.27 6.39
C VAL A 495 -9.67 -13.55 6.82
N GLU A 496 -10.22 -13.93 7.98
CA GLU A 496 -11.48 -13.37 8.49
C GLU A 496 -11.27 -12.02 9.18
N SER A 497 -10.25 -11.92 10.03
CA SER A 497 -9.94 -10.68 10.73
C SER A 497 -8.47 -10.59 11.13
N LEU A 498 -7.99 -9.35 11.30
CA LEU A 498 -6.68 -9.04 11.84
C LEU A 498 -6.84 -8.07 13.00
N ALA A 499 -6.13 -8.33 14.09
CA ALA A 499 -6.08 -7.45 15.25
C ALA A 499 -4.66 -7.31 15.79
N GLY A 500 -4.48 -6.41 16.75
CA GLY A 500 -3.17 -6.05 17.30
C GLY A 500 -2.49 -4.90 16.55
N ARG A 501 -1.20 -4.70 16.85
CA ARG A 501 -0.43 -3.58 16.30
C ARG A 501 0.80 -4.07 15.55
N VAL A 502 1.21 -3.29 14.55
CA VAL A 502 2.45 -3.51 13.79
C VAL A 502 3.27 -2.24 13.78
N THR A 503 4.56 -2.36 14.07
CA THR A 503 5.52 -1.27 13.92
C THR A 503 6.23 -1.45 12.59
N VAL A 504 6.19 -0.42 11.75
CA VAL A 504 6.81 -0.41 10.43
C VAL A 504 7.92 0.63 10.42
N ARG A 505 9.15 0.19 10.15
CA ARG A 505 10.27 1.08 9.84
C ARG A 505 10.46 1.09 8.33
N GLY A 506 10.14 2.21 7.70
CA GLY A 506 10.20 2.39 6.26
C GLY A 506 11.31 3.34 5.85
N SER A 507 11.99 3.02 4.76
CA SER A 507 12.81 3.97 4.01
C SER A 507 12.61 3.82 2.51
N ALA A 508 12.69 4.92 1.79
CA ALA A 508 12.57 4.97 0.34
C ALA A 508 13.48 6.05 -0.24
N SER A 509 14.07 5.78 -1.39
CA SER A 509 14.84 6.77 -2.15
C SER A 509 14.68 6.57 -3.64
N GLY A 510 14.86 7.65 -4.39
CA GLY A 510 14.77 7.63 -5.84
C GLY A 510 14.73 9.02 -6.44
N SER A 511 14.25 9.10 -7.68
CA SER A 511 13.96 10.36 -8.35
C SER A 511 12.60 10.24 -9.04
N PHE A 512 11.76 11.26 -8.91
CA PHE A 512 10.47 11.32 -9.58
C PHE A 512 10.26 12.67 -10.26
N LYS A 513 9.35 12.68 -11.24
CA LYS A 513 8.82 13.91 -11.83
C LYS A 513 7.57 14.29 -11.04
N LEU A 514 7.45 15.53 -10.60
CA LEU A 514 6.27 15.95 -9.82
C LEU A 514 4.95 15.81 -10.62
N ALA A 515 5.04 15.84 -11.96
CA ALA A 515 3.93 15.60 -12.88
C ALA A 515 3.51 14.12 -12.99
N ASP A 516 4.42 13.19 -12.73
CA ASP A 516 4.23 11.74 -12.91
C ASP A 516 5.00 10.98 -11.81
N PRO A 517 4.41 10.87 -10.60
CA PRO A 517 5.05 10.23 -9.47
C PRO A 517 5.18 8.72 -9.70
N VAL A 518 6.43 8.25 -9.92
CA VAL A 518 6.74 6.83 -10.10
C VAL A 518 7.01 6.17 -8.73
N LEU A 519 6.60 4.91 -8.58
CA LEU A 519 6.91 4.11 -7.40
C LEU A 519 8.43 4.06 -7.12
N PRO A 520 8.86 4.05 -5.85
CA PRO A 520 10.27 3.98 -5.48
C PRO A 520 10.95 2.74 -6.06
N ARG A 521 12.13 2.91 -6.66
CA ARG A 521 12.97 1.76 -7.09
C ARG A 521 13.79 1.19 -5.94
N VAL A 522 14.10 2.00 -4.94
CA VAL A 522 14.84 1.59 -3.73
C VAL A 522 13.95 1.88 -2.53
N TYR A 523 13.49 0.82 -1.89
CA TYR A 523 12.72 0.92 -0.66
C TYR A 523 13.04 -0.26 0.26
N ARG A 524 12.93 -0.05 1.56
CA ARG A 524 12.98 -1.10 2.56
C ARG A 524 11.91 -0.81 3.59
N ALA A 525 11.03 -1.77 3.83
CA ALA A 525 10.05 -1.69 4.90
C ALA A 525 10.20 -2.91 5.82
N SER A 526 10.53 -2.68 7.08
CA SER A 526 10.60 -3.72 8.11
C SER A 526 9.36 -3.65 8.99
N PHE A 527 8.61 -4.74 9.06
CA PHE A 527 7.38 -4.89 9.82
C PHE A 527 7.67 -5.78 11.02
N GLU A 528 7.42 -5.27 12.21
CA GLU A 528 7.51 -5.99 13.48
C GLU A 528 6.12 -6.05 14.09
N ALA A 529 5.56 -7.26 14.16
CA ALA A 529 4.26 -7.48 14.78
C ALA A 529 4.40 -7.44 16.31
N ASN A 530 3.50 -6.73 16.99
CA ASN A 530 3.42 -6.69 18.44
C ASN A 530 2.05 -7.20 18.89
N ARG A 531 1.99 -8.48 19.26
CA ARG A 531 0.74 -9.21 19.58
C ARG A 531 -0.30 -9.10 18.46
N ALA A 532 0.15 -9.16 17.20
CA ALA A 532 -0.77 -9.24 16.08
C ALA A 532 -1.47 -10.59 16.10
N THR A 533 -2.78 -10.62 15.86
CA THR A 533 -3.55 -11.87 15.78
C THR A 533 -4.28 -11.95 14.45
N LEU A 534 -4.29 -13.15 13.88
CA LEU A 534 -4.99 -13.51 12.66
C LEU A 534 -6.05 -14.57 12.97
N VAL A 535 -7.29 -14.32 12.56
CA VAL A 535 -8.34 -15.33 12.54
C VAL A 535 -8.53 -15.80 11.11
N ALA A 536 -8.46 -17.10 10.89
CA ALA A 536 -8.60 -17.71 9.58
C ALA A 536 -9.79 -18.68 9.52
N THR A 537 -10.46 -18.74 8.37
CA THR A 537 -11.64 -19.59 8.18
C THR A 537 -11.29 -21.06 8.36
N GLY A 538 -12.01 -21.73 9.28
CA GLY A 538 -11.80 -23.13 9.64
C GLY A 538 -10.67 -23.40 10.64
N ALA A 539 -9.98 -22.37 11.14
CA ALA A 539 -8.98 -22.52 12.19
C ALA A 539 -9.64 -22.66 13.58
N PRO A 540 -9.16 -23.55 14.46
CA PRO A 540 -9.71 -23.75 15.82
C PRO A 540 -9.46 -22.58 16.80
N GLY A 541 -8.80 -21.49 16.36
CA GLY A 541 -8.55 -20.31 17.19
C GLY A 541 -7.68 -19.24 16.50
N PRO A 542 -7.48 -18.08 17.15
CA PRO A 542 -6.63 -17.02 16.64
C PRO A 542 -5.14 -17.41 16.66
N ILE A 543 -4.42 -17.05 15.59
CA ILE A 543 -2.96 -17.22 15.46
C ILE A 543 -2.29 -15.91 15.87
N GLU A 544 -1.48 -15.93 16.92
CA GLU A 544 -0.71 -14.79 17.40
C GLU A 544 0.68 -14.76 16.74
N PHE A 545 1.05 -13.63 16.13
CA PHE A 545 2.43 -13.34 15.74
C PHE A 545 3.18 -12.81 16.96
N ALA A 546 3.87 -13.70 17.67
CA ALA A 546 4.50 -13.41 18.95
C ALA A 546 5.82 -12.63 18.81
N SER A 547 6.60 -12.90 17.77
CA SER A 547 7.88 -12.23 17.50
C SER A 547 8.36 -12.45 16.06
N GLY A 548 9.45 -11.78 15.70
CA GLY A 548 10.08 -11.84 14.38
C GLY A 548 9.76 -10.62 13.53
N SER A 549 10.40 -10.52 12.36
CA SER A 549 10.21 -9.39 11.45
C SER A 549 10.02 -9.84 10.02
N VAL A 550 9.22 -9.07 9.28
CA VAL A 550 9.09 -9.18 7.83
C VAL A 550 9.81 -8.01 7.20
N THR A 551 10.71 -8.24 6.26
CA THR A 551 11.38 -7.15 5.53
C THR A 551 11.00 -7.21 4.06
N LEU A 552 10.42 -6.14 3.55
CA LEU A 552 10.05 -5.96 2.16
C LEU A 552 11.10 -5.11 1.44
N GLU A 553 11.61 -5.62 0.32
CA GLU A 553 12.57 -4.99 -0.58
C GLU A 553 12.11 -5.15 -2.04
N PRO A 554 12.68 -4.42 -3.02
CA PRO A 554 12.31 -4.58 -4.42
C PRO A 554 12.45 -6.04 -4.88
N GLY A 555 11.33 -6.63 -5.30
CA GLY A 555 11.26 -8.00 -5.81
C GLY A 555 11.41 -9.12 -4.78
N LYS A 556 11.53 -8.80 -3.48
CA LYS A 556 11.82 -9.78 -2.43
C LYS A 556 11.13 -9.46 -1.11
N LEU A 557 10.65 -10.48 -0.43
CA LEU A 557 10.15 -10.41 0.94
C LEU A 557 10.91 -11.43 1.80
N ARG A 558 11.51 -10.96 2.89
CA ARG A 558 12.27 -11.77 3.85
C ARG A 558 11.45 -11.94 5.12
N LEU A 559 11.26 -13.19 5.54
CA LEU A 559 10.68 -13.57 6.83
C LEU A 559 11.86 -13.86 7.75
N SER A 560 11.98 -13.20 8.89
CA SER A 560 13.09 -13.39 9.83
C SER A 560 12.57 -13.95 11.15
N ARG A 561 12.66 -15.28 11.31
CA ARG A 561 12.18 -16.05 12.48
C ARG A 561 10.82 -15.60 13.01
N LEU A 562 9.81 -15.56 12.16
CA LEU A 562 8.43 -15.25 12.54
C LEU A 562 7.87 -16.33 13.46
N SER A 563 7.59 -15.99 14.71
CA SER A 563 7.00 -16.88 15.71
C SER A 563 5.48 -16.78 15.66
N LEU A 564 4.82 -17.89 15.32
CA LEU A 564 3.38 -18.05 15.24
C LEU A 564 2.92 -18.90 16.43
N LYS A 565 2.17 -18.32 17.35
CA LYS A 565 1.66 -18.99 18.55
C LYS A 565 0.16 -19.19 18.44
N THR A 566 -0.32 -20.33 18.92
CA THR A 566 -1.75 -20.66 19.01
C THR A 566 -2.01 -21.41 20.32
N THR A 567 -3.28 -21.61 20.67
CA THR A 567 -3.65 -22.53 21.75
C THR A 567 -3.07 -23.91 21.46
N GLY A 568 -2.16 -24.39 22.32
CA GLY A 568 -1.57 -25.73 22.24
C GLY A 568 -0.14 -25.80 21.68
N GLY A 569 0.39 -24.78 20.99
CA GLY A 569 1.74 -24.83 20.44
C GLY A 569 2.22 -23.57 19.73
N TYR A 570 3.42 -23.63 19.16
CA TYR A 570 3.98 -22.54 18.36
C TYR A 570 4.76 -23.08 17.15
N GLY A 571 4.96 -22.22 16.15
CA GLY A 571 5.79 -22.48 14.99
C GLY A 571 6.68 -21.29 14.67
N ILE A 572 7.79 -21.54 13.99
CA ILE A 572 8.74 -20.53 13.52
C ILE A 572 8.83 -20.62 12.01
N VAL A 573 8.63 -19.50 11.32
CA VAL A 573 8.77 -19.39 9.87
C VAL A 573 9.93 -18.45 9.54
N ASP A 574 10.89 -18.93 8.76
CA ASP A 574 12.08 -18.17 8.37
C ASP A 574 12.38 -18.38 6.89
N GLY A 575 12.75 -17.33 6.15
CA GLY A 575 13.03 -17.51 4.73
C GLY A 575 12.84 -16.29 3.84
N THR A 576 12.71 -16.56 2.55
CA THR A 576 12.58 -15.56 1.48
C THR A 576 11.51 -15.98 0.48
N LEU A 577 10.68 -15.01 0.12
CA LEU A 577 9.70 -15.04 -0.96
C LEU A 577 10.15 -14.09 -2.07
N ALA A 578 9.95 -14.47 -3.32
CA ALA A 578 10.08 -13.60 -4.48
C ALA A 578 8.74 -12.91 -4.77
N LEU A 579 8.80 -11.63 -5.14
CA LEU A 579 7.63 -10.82 -5.48
C LEU A 579 7.78 -10.34 -6.92
N ASP A 580 6.84 -10.68 -7.78
CA ASP A 580 6.79 -10.20 -9.15
C ASP A 580 5.34 -9.89 -9.57
N HIS A 581 5.14 -9.52 -10.84
CA HIS A 581 3.80 -9.18 -11.37
C HIS A 581 2.85 -10.38 -11.45
N SER A 582 3.36 -11.60 -11.34
CA SER A 582 2.58 -12.84 -11.31
C SER A 582 2.17 -13.27 -9.90
N GLY A 583 2.68 -12.59 -8.85
CA GLY A 583 2.30 -12.79 -7.46
C GLY A 583 3.47 -13.08 -6.53
N VAL A 584 3.18 -13.79 -5.44
CA VAL A 584 4.17 -14.18 -4.43
C VAL A 584 4.62 -15.62 -4.70
N ARG A 585 5.94 -15.84 -4.85
CA ARG A 585 6.51 -17.18 -5.04
C ARG A 585 7.49 -17.53 -3.93
N VAL A 586 7.46 -18.78 -3.46
CA VAL A 586 8.42 -19.27 -2.47
C VAL A 586 9.80 -19.39 -3.12
N ARG A 587 10.84 -18.82 -2.50
CA ARG A 587 12.24 -19.02 -2.92
C ARG A 587 12.94 -20.03 -2.02
N ASP A 588 12.91 -19.79 -0.71
CA ASP A 588 13.42 -20.68 0.32
C ASP A 588 12.75 -20.34 1.65
N VAL A 589 11.87 -21.20 2.15
CA VAL A 589 11.12 -21.00 3.40
C VAL A 589 11.28 -22.23 4.27
N THR A 590 11.65 -22.01 5.52
CA THR A 590 11.72 -23.04 6.55
C THR A 590 10.59 -22.81 7.54
N VAL A 591 9.82 -23.88 7.79
CA VAL A 591 8.75 -23.92 8.79
C VAL A 591 9.16 -24.93 9.84
N GLU A 592 9.22 -24.50 11.09
CA GLU A 592 9.50 -25.32 12.26
C GLU A 592 8.29 -25.29 13.19
N LEU A 593 7.82 -26.44 13.64
CA LEU A 593 6.62 -26.59 14.46
C LEU A 593 6.99 -27.23 15.79
N HIS A 594 6.38 -26.74 16.88
CA HIS A 594 6.53 -27.26 18.23
C HIS A 594 5.15 -27.39 18.90
N HIS A 595 4.68 -28.64 19.01
CA HIS A 595 3.36 -28.99 19.55
C HIS A 595 2.18 -28.27 18.85
N MET A 596 2.34 -27.85 17.60
CA MET A 596 1.33 -27.06 16.89
C MET A 596 0.16 -27.95 16.44
N PRO A 597 -1.10 -27.63 16.77
CA PRO A 597 -2.25 -28.46 16.37
C PRO A 597 -2.28 -28.72 14.85
N ALA A 598 -2.25 -29.99 14.45
CA ALA A 598 -2.14 -30.41 13.05
C ALA A 598 -3.28 -29.86 12.17
N GLY A 599 -4.51 -29.89 12.67
CA GLY A 599 -5.69 -29.41 11.93
C GLY A 599 -5.64 -27.93 11.56
N LEU A 600 -5.00 -27.09 12.37
CA LEU A 600 -4.99 -25.62 12.16
C LEU A 600 -4.19 -25.21 10.93
N TRP A 601 -3.02 -25.84 10.69
CA TRP A 601 -2.19 -25.53 9.52
C TRP A 601 -2.50 -26.42 8.32
N LEU A 602 -2.98 -27.65 8.53
CA LEU A 602 -3.29 -28.56 7.43
C LEU A 602 -4.46 -28.07 6.57
N ALA A 603 -5.44 -27.39 7.19
CA ALA A 603 -6.58 -26.78 6.50
C ALA A 603 -6.16 -25.67 5.50
N LEU A 604 -4.98 -25.07 5.69
CA LEU A 604 -4.42 -24.08 4.75
C LEU A 604 -3.86 -24.74 3.47
N ALA A 605 -3.52 -26.03 3.53
CA ALA A 605 -2.87 -26.77 2.44
C ALA A 605 -3.78 -27.81 1.77
N VAL A 606 -4.71 -28.41 2.51
CA VAL A 606 -5.58 -29.49 2.03
C VAL A 606 -7.03 -29.21 2.44
N LYS A 607 -7.99 -29.51 1.55
CA LYS A 607 -9.41 -29.37 1.87
C LYS A 607 -9.79 -30.27 3.05
N PRO A 608 -10.55 -29.77 4.05
CA PRO A 608 -10.96 -30.56 5.22
C PRO A 608 -11.75 -31.84 4.88
N ASP A 609 -12.39 -31.91 3.71
CA ASP A 609 -13.13 -33.11 3.27
C ASP A 609 -12.21 -34.24 2.78
N ALA A 610 -10.96 -33.92 2.40
CA ALA A 610 -10.01 -34.91 1.91
C ALA A 610 -9.23 -35.58 3.04
N ILE A 611 -8.92 -34.85 4.10
CA ILE A 611 -8.26 -35.37 5.29
C ILE A 611 -8.55 -34.47 6.50
N LYS A 612 -8.83 -35.09 7.65
CA LYS A 612 -8.91 -34.43 8.95
C LYS A 612 -7.85 -35.02 9.86
N VAL A 613 -7.12 -34.16 10.55
CA VAL A 613 -6.05 -34.58 11.46
C VAL A 613 -6.16 -33.81 12.77
N GLU A 614 -6.17 -34.54 13.86
CA GLU A 614 -6.16 -34.02 15.23
C GLU A 614 -4.91 -34.55 15.95
N GLY A 615 -4.31 -33.70 16.78
CA GLY A 615 -3.08 -34.01 17.50
C GLY A 615 -2.02 -32.93 17.33
N PRO A 616 -1.06 -32.82 18.26
CA PRO A 616 0.02 -31.86 18.17
C PRO A 616 1.06 -32.34 17.15
N ALA A 617 1.48 -31.44 16.27
CA ALA A 617 2.52 -31.66 15.27
C ALA A 617 3.80 -30.90 15.64
N GLY A 618 4.94 -31.54 15.41
CA GLY A 618 6.25 -30.93 15.57
C GLY A 618 7.20 -31.35 14.45
N GLY A 619 8.28 -30.60 14.26
CA GLY A 619 9.30 -30.92 13.26
C GLY A 619 9.64 -29.74 12.37
N LYS A 620 10.40 -30.00 11.31
CA LYS A 620 10.98 -28.94 10.47
C LYS A 620 10.90 -29.32 9.01
N VAL A 621 10.43 -28.40 8.18
CA VAL A 621 10.31 -28.55 6.74
C VAL A 621 10.91 -27.32 6.06
N ARG A 622 11.82 -27.54 5.11
CA ARG A 622 12.36 -26.52 4.21
C ARG A 622 11.73 -26.68 2.84
N ILE A 623 11.21 -25.60 2.30
CA ILE A 623 10.48 -25.49 1.04
C ILE A 623 11.30 -24.56 0.14
N GLN A 624 11.80 -25.08 -0.97
CA GLN A 624 12.67 -24.33 -1.90
C GLN A 624 12.08 -24.33 -3.30
N ALA A 625 12.31 -23.27 -4.07
CA ALA A 625 12.02 -23.28 -5.49
C ALA A 625 12.89 -24.31 -6.21
N ASP A 626 12.28 -25.11 -7.09
CA ASP A 626 13.00 -26.03 -7.97
C ASP A 626 13.64 -25.24 -9.12
N ALA A 627 14.96 -25.01 -9.04
CA ALA A 627 15.70 -24.27 -10.07
C ALA A 627 15.67 -24.96 -11.44
N SER A 628 15.45 -26.28 -11.49
CA SER A 628 15.40 -27.06 -12.73
C SER A 628 14.03 -27.01 -13.42
N ARG A 629 12.95 -26.73 -12.66
CA ARG A 629 11.57 -26.68 -13.15
C ARG A 629 10.83 -25.49 -12.54
N PRO A 630 10.86 -24.32 -13.20
CA PRO A 630 10.21 -23.11 -12.72
C PRO A 630 8.74 -23.36 -12.35
N GLY A 631 8.35 -22.97 -11.13
CA GLY A 631 6.99 -23.17 -10.61
C GLY A 631 6.83 -24.39 -9.69
N ASN A 632 7.76 -25.34 -9.70
CA ASN A 632 7.75 -26.46 -8.77
C ASN A 632 8.50 -26.15 -7.47
N LEU A 633 8.18 -26.91 -6.41
CA LEU A 633 8.78 -26.78 -5.09
C LEU A 633 9.49 -28.09 -4.69
N LEU A 634 10.62 -27.93 -4.00
CA LEU A 634 11.37 -29.00 -3.34
C LEU A 634 11.11 -28.90 -1.83
N LEU A 635 10.55 -29.94 -1.24
CA LEU A 635 10.25 -30.04 0.18
C LEU A 635 11.23 -31.03 0.82
N ASN A 636 11.94 -30.60 1.86
CA ASN A 636 12.88 -31.43 2.60
C ASN A 636 12.63 -31.27 4.09
N GLY A 637 12.42 -32.37 4.79
CA GLY A 637 12.22 -32.33 6.24
C GLY A 637 11.36 -33.44 6.78
N ARG A 638 10.99 -33.32 8.05
CA ARG A 638 10.16 -34.30 8.76
C ARG A 638 9.22 -33.58 9.70
N LEU A 639 7.94 -33.94 9.63
CA LEU A 639 6.92 -33.61 10.62
C LEU A 639 6.53 -34.89 11.36
N VAL A 640 6.29 -34.76 12.65
CA VAL A 640 5.82 -35.81 13.55
C VAL A 640 4.56 -35.30 14.20
N ILE A 641 3.49 -36.06 14.08
CA ILE A 641 2.23 -35.84 14.79
C ILE A 641 2.26 -36.83 15.96
N SER A 642 2.06 -36.35 17.19
CA SER A 642 1.96 -37.22 18.37
C SER A 642 0.60 -37.92 18.39
N ALA A 643 0.22 -38.50 19.54
CA ALA A 643 -1.05 -39.18 19.69
C ALA A 643 -2.24 -38.29 19.30
N GLY A 644 -3.18 -38.86 18.55
CA GLY A 644 -4.29 -38.11 17.95
C GLY A 644 -5.15 -38.96 17.03
N SER A 645 -5.82 -38.31 16.07
CA SER A 645 -6.71 -38.97 15.10
C SER A 645 -6.40 -38.51 13.67
N VAL A 646 -6.47 -39.43 12.70
CA VAL A 646 -6.35 -39.14 11.27
C VAL A 646 -7.53 -39.77 10.55
N GLN A 647 -8.36 -38.96 9.92
CA GLN A 647 -9.46 -39.43 9.08
C GLN A 647 -9.21 -39.01 7.64
N PHE A 648 -8.89 -39.99 6.80
CA PHE A 648 -8.90 -39.78 5.35
C PHE A 648 -10.34 -39.68 4.85
N GLY A 649 -10.60 -38.81 3.88
CA GLY A 649 -11.94 -38.56 3.34
C GLY A 649 -12.61 -39.79 2.72
N PHE A 650 -11.83 -40.82 2.36
CA PHE A 650 -12.33 -42.10 1.86
C PHE A 650 -12.73 -43.08 2.98
N LEU A 651 -12.44 -42.77 4.24
CA LEU A 651 -12.83 -43.57 5.41
C LEU A 651 -14.07 -42.99 6.11
N ARG A 652 -14.93 -43.88 6.62
CA ARG A 652 -16.08 -43.54 7.45
C ARG A 652 -15.64 -43.23 8.89
N SER A 653 -14.70 -44.01 9.40
CA SER A 653 -14.19 -43.92 10.77
C SER A 653 -12.76 -43.32 10.79
N PRO A 654 -12.39 -42.53 11.82
CA PRO A 654 -11.02 -42.05 11.99
C PRO A 654 -10.08 -43.18 12.42
N MET A 655 -8.81 -43.06 12.06
CA MET A 655 -7.72 -43.86 12.61
C MET A 655 -7.18 -43.19 13.87
N THR A 656 -7.13 -43.91 14.99
CA THR A 656 -6.42 -43.45 16.18
C THR A 656 -4.93 -43.73 15.99
N ILE A 657 -4.09 -42.71 16.15
CA ILE A 657 -2.64 -42.81 15.96
C ILE A 657 -1.92 -42.59 17.29
N GLN A 658 -0.86 -43.36 17.57
CA GLN A 658 0.09 -43.04 18.65
C GLN A 658 1.14 -42.02 18.18
N GLY A 659 1.44 -42.05 16.89
CA GLY A 659 2.15 -40.98 16.20
C GLY A 659 2.18 -41.24 14.69
N ALA A 660 2.29 -40.15 13.92
CA ALA A 660 2.44 -40.22 12.47
C ALA A 660 3.69 -39.45 12.06
N THR A 661 4.46 -40.01 11.12
CA THR A 661 5.62 -39.30 10.55
C THR A 661 5.35 -38.96 9.10
N VAL A 662 5.47 -37.67 8.77
CA VAL A 662 5.48 -37.17 7.39
C VAL A 662 6.90 -36.79 7.03
N LYS A 663 7.49 -37.49 6.06
CA LYS A 663 8.83 -37.21 5.54
C LYS A 663 8.72 -36.61 4.15
N PHE A 664 9.40 -35.48 3.94
CA PHE A 664 9.53 -34.84 2.64
C PHE A 664 10.97 -35.02 2.14
N THR A 665 11.13 -35.43 0.88
CA THR A 665 12.45 -35.63 0.26
C THR A 665 12.39 -35.18 -1.20
N GLY A 666 12.85 -33.95 -1.45
CA GLY A 666 12.78 -33.29 -2.74
C GLY A 666 11.34 -33.13 -3.21
N ARG A 667 10.93 -33.95 -4.19
CA ARG A 667 9.57 -33.95 -4.75
C ARG A 667 8.69 -35.06 -4.18
N SER A 668 9.24 -35.90 -3.30
CA SER A 668 8.52 -37.03 -2.71
C SER A 668 8.02 -36.72 -1.30
N MET A 669 6.91 -37.35 -0.94
CA MET A 669 6.30 -37.30 0.38
C MET A 669 5.96 -38.72 0.82
N ALA A 670 6.30 -39.07 2.06
CA ALA A 670 5.93 -40.35 2.66
C ALA A 670 5.30 -40.10 4.03
N ILE A 671 4.12 -40.66 4.24
CA ILE A 671 3.40 -40.65 5.51
C ILE A 671 3.45 -42.08 6.07
N ASN A 672 3.86 -42.23 7.32
CA ASN A 672 3.88 -43.49 8.03
C ASN A 672 3.08 -43.37 9.33
N LEU A 673 2.07 -44.22 9.50
CA LEU A 673 1.18 -44.33 10.64
C LEU A 673 1.37 -45.75 11.25
N PRO A 674 2.49 -46.02 11.93
CA PRO A 674 2.73 -47.32 12.56
C PRO A 674 1.82 -47.49 13.79
N SER A 675 1.50 -48.73 14.12
CA SER A 675 0.77 -49.08 15.36
C SER A 675 -0.52 -48.28 15.55
N SER A 676 -1.20 -47.96 14.45
CA SER A 676 -2.46 -47.21 14.49
C SER A 676 -3.63 -48.15 14.71
N VAL A 677 -4.80 -47.61 15.03
CA VAL A 677 -6.02 -48.39 15.27
C VAL A 677 -7.14 -47.86 14.39
N LEU A 678 -7.74 -48.73 13.58
CA LEU A 678 -8.93 -48.45 12.77
C LEU A 678 -10.06 -49.37 13.23
N GLU A 679 -11.18 -48.80 13.68
CA GLU A 679 -12.35 -49.55 14.17
C GLU A 679 -12.00 -50.60 15.24
N GLY A 680 -11.10 -50.23 16.17
CA GLY A 680 -10.63 -51.10 17.24
C GLY A 680 -9.55 -52.11 16.84
N SER A 681 -9.18 -52.17 15.56
CA SER A 681 -8.22 -53.13 15.02
C SER A 681 -6.87 -52.49 14.69
N PRO A 682 -5.73 -53.11 15.07
CA PRO A 682 -4.39 -52.63 14.70
C PRO A 682 -4.19 -52.54 13.19
N ILE A 683 -3.56 -51.46 12.74
CA ILE A 683 -3.22 -51.18 11.35
C ILE A 683 -1.88 -50.47 11.24
N ASP A 684 -1.00 -51.01 10.39
CA ASP A 684 0.19 -50.34 9.90
C ASP A 684 -0.12 -49.74 8.53
N PHE A 685 -0.18 -48.42 8.46
CA PHE A 685 -0.57 -47.69 7.26
C PHE A 685 0.56 -46.79 6.76
N ARG A 686 0.88 -46.93 5.48
CA ARG A 686 1.86 -46.11 4.79
C ARG A 686 1.28 -45.52 3.51
N MET A 687 1.51 -44.23 3.30
CA MET A 687 1.12 -43.53 2.08
C MET A 687 2.33 -42.84 1.49
N THR A 688 2.56 -42.98 0.18
CA THR A 688 3.68 -42.32 -0.51
C THR A 688 3.22 -41.61 -1.76
N ILE A 689 3.82 -40.46 -2.03
CA ILE A 689 3.68 -39.70 -3.27
C ILE A 689 5.10 -39.48 -3.80
N ALA A 690 5.41 -40.06 -4.96
CA ALA A 690 6.77 -40.01 -5.51
C ALA A 690 7.13 -38.63 -6.10
N ASP A 691 6.15 -37.95 -6.71
CA ASP A 691 6.32 -36.61 -7.31
C ASP A 691 5.12 -35.71 -6.98
N LEU A 692 5.32 -34.70 -6.13
CA LEU A 692 4.30 -33.72 -5.74
C LEU A 692 3.85 -32.82 -6.90
N GLY A 693 4.62 -32.72 -8.00
CA GLY A 693 4.20 -31.95 -9.19
C GLY A 693 3.25 -32.73 -10.11
N ASN A 694 3.32 -34.06 -10.08
CA ASN A 694 2.41 -34.98 -10.79
C ASN A 694 1.98 -36.09 -9.81
N PRO A 695 1.14 -35.74 -8.82
CA PRO A 695 0.90 -36.60 -7.66
C PRO A 695 0.20 -37.91 -8.04
N THR A 696 0.85 -39.02 -7.73
CA THR A 696 0.24 -40.36 -7.69
C THR A 696 0.42 -40.90 -6.28
N MET A 697 -0.68 -41.33 -5.65
CA MET A 697 -0.69 -41.84 -4.29
C MET A 697 -0.52 -43.36 -4.31
N ARG A 698 0.47 -43.87 -3.57
CA ARG A 698 0.62 -45.28 -3.27
C ARG A 698 0.28 -45.56 -1.81
N ILE A 699 -0.66 -46.45 -1.55
CA ILE A 699 -1.09 -46.87 -0.21
C ILE A 699 -0.60 -48.29 0.07
N GLU A 700 -0.05 -48.52 1.25
CA GLU A 700 0.31 -49.83 1.76
C GLU A 700 -0.33 -49.96 3.15
N ALA A 701 -1.15 -50.98 3.35
CA ALA A 701 -1.83 -51.21 4.62
C ALA A 701 -1.73 -52.68 5.02
N ASN A 702 -1.29 -52.93 6.25
CA ASN A 702 -1.38 -54.23 6.90
C ASN A 702 -2.32 -54.11 8.09
N VAL A 703 -3.41 -54.86 8.10
CA VAL A 703 -4.50 -54.72 9.06
C VAL A 703 -4.74 -56.05 9.77
N ALA A 704 -4.91 -56.04 11.09
CA ALA A 704 -5.31 -57.25 11.81
C ALA A 704 -6.73 -57.67 11.41
N ARG A 705 -7.68 -56.75 11.50
CA ARG A 705 -9.08 -56.97 11.08
C ARG A 705 -9.62 -55.76 10.32
N LEU A 706 -10.13 -56.00 9.11
CA LEU A 706 -10.65 -54.95 8.22
C LEU A 706 -12.13 -55.18 7.91
N ASP A 707 -13.01 -54.30 8.38
CA ASP A 707 -14.34 -54.18 7.81
C ASP A 707 -14.26 -53.33 6.54
N PHE A 708 -14.54 -53.92 5.38
CA PHE A 708 -14.47 -53.21 4.10
C PHE A 708 -15.50 -52.07 4.00
N GLU A 709 -16.56 -52.10 4.80
CA GLU A 709 -17.56 -51.02 4.83
C GLU A 709 -17.04 -49.72 5.44
N VAL A 710 -15.88 -49.76 6.13
CA VAL A 710 -15.19 -48.53 6.59
C VAL A 710 -14.80 -47.63 5.43
N MET A 711 -14.62 -48.19 4.23
CA MET A 711 -14.33 -47.42 3.01
C MET A 711 -15.62 -46.90 2.39
N ARG A 712 -15.74 -45.57 2.25
CA ARG A 712 -16.94 -44.90 1.73
C ARG A 712 -17.34 -45.30 0.31
N PHE A 713 -16.39 -45.81 -0.46
CA PHE A 713 -16.57 -46.18 -1.87
C PHE A 713 -16.82 -47.67 -2.08
N ILE A 714 -16.69 -48.51 -1.03
CA ILE A 714 -17.01 -49.94 -1.13
C ILE A 714 -18.48 -50.14 -0.80
N ARG A 715 -19.14 -50.94 -1.63
CA ARG A 715 -20.51 -51.42 -1.45
C ARG A 715 -20.70 -52.72 -2.21
N LEU A 716 -21.75 -53.46 -1.89
CA LEU A 716 -22.17 -54.61 -2.70
C LEU A 716 -22.76 -54.12 -4.03
N PRO A 717 -22.52 -54.81 -5.16
CA PRO A 717 -23.01 -54.40 -6.48
C PRO A 717 -24.52 -54.16 -6.57
N TRP A 718 -25.31 -54.86 -5.74
CA TRP A 718 -26.77 -54.79 -5.66
C TRP A 718 -27.31 -53.89 -4.53
N SER A 719 -26.44 -53.13 -3.85
CA SER A 719 -26.85 -52.15 -2.83
C SER A 719 -27.01 -50.74 -3.43
N PRO A 720 -27.73 -49.79 -2.79
CA PRO A 720 -27.86 -48.43 -3.31
C PRO A 720 -26.50 -47.75 -3.58
N ALA A 721 -26.45 -46.88 -4.60
CA ALA A 721 -25.22 -46.17 -4.94
C ALA A 721 -24.78 -45.25 -3.79
N ASN A 722 -23.50 -45.31 -3.42
CA ASN A 722 -22.91 -44.36 -2.47
C ASN A 722 -22.75 -42.98 -3.13
N PRO A 723 -22.77 -41.89 -2.35
CA PRO A 723 -22.36 -40.58 -2.86
C PRO A 723 -20.97 -40.64 -3.49
N PRO A 724 -20.74 -39.96 -4.63
CA PRO A 724 -19.47 -40.03 -5.33
C PRO A 724 -18.33 -39.55 -4.43
N THR A 725 -17.42 -40.46 -4.09
CA THR A 725 -16.19 -40.13 -3.38
C THR A 725 -15.15 -39.70 -4.41
N VAL A 726 -14.80 -38.42 -4.42
CA VAL A 726 -13.83 -37.86 -5.38
C VAL A 726 -12.41 -38.10 -4.88
N PHE A 727 -11.64 -38.89 -5.62
CA PHE A 727 -10.19 -38.98 -5.45
C PHE A 727 -9.53 -37.97 -6.39
N PRO A 728 -8.91 -36.91 -5.88
CA PRO A 728 -8.37 -35.84 -6.72
C PRO A 728 -7.11 -36.25 -7.50
N ILE A 729 -6.48 -37.38 -7.14
CA ILE A 729 -5.24 -37.87 -7.72
C ILE A 729 -5.32 -39.38 -7.96
N PRO A 730 -4.59 -39.93 -8.97
CA PRO A 730 -4.43 -41.36 -9.15
C PRO A 730 -3.96 -42.06 -7.87
N VAL A 731 -4.57 -43.20 -7.55
CA VAL A 731 -4.24 -43.99 -6.36
C VAL A 731 -3.88 -45.42 -6.79
N ASN A 732 -2.86 -46.00 -6.20
CA ASN A 732 -2.58 -47.44 -6.27
C ASN A 732 -2.15 -47.95 -4.90
N GLY A 733 -2.08 -49.26 -4.72
CA GLY A 733 -1.65 -49.77 -3.43
C GLY A 733 -1.74 -51.26 -3.26
N HIS A 734 -1.37 -51.67 -2.06
CA HIS A 734 -1.37 -53.04 -1.58
C HIS A 734 -2.05 -53.09 -0.20
N ILE A 735 -2.96 -54.05 -0.01
CA ILE A 735 -3.63 -54.28 1.26
C ILE A 735 -3.47 -55.74 1.64
N GLU A 736 -3.01 -55.98 2.86
CA GLU A 736 -3.05 -57.28 3.53
C GLU A 736 -3.91 -57.18 4.79
N ALA A 737 -4.81 -58.13 5.00
CA ALA A 737 -5.60 -58.22 6.21
C ALA A 737 -5.66 -59.67 6.73
N GLN A 738 -5.43 -59.87 8.04
CA GLN A 738 -5.50 -61.23 8.62
C GLN A 738 -6.94 -61.73 8.63
N ASP A 739 -7.88 -60.89 9.04
CA ASP A 739 -9.32 -61.11 8.98
C ASP A 739 -10.02 -59.92 8.33
N GLY A 740 -11.16 -60.16 7.69
CA GLY A 740 -11.96 -59.07 7.16
C GLY A 740 -13.39 -59.46 6.81
N ASN A 741 -14.25 -58.45 6.82
CA ASN A 741 -15.68 -58.62 6.60
C ASN A 741 -16.16 -57.69 5.49
N LEU A 742 -17.02 -58.20 4.61
CA LEU A 742 -17.81 -57.38 3.69
C LEU A 742 -19.28 -57.77 3.87
N SER A 743 -20.06 -56.92 4.54
CA SER A 743 -21.40 -57.29 5.01
C SER A 743 -21.32 -58.57 5.87
N LYS A 744 -22.09 -59.61 5.53
CA LYS A 744 -22.09 -60.92 6.22
C LYS A 744 -20.99 -61.88 5.74
N LEU A 745 -20.18 -61.50 4.74
CA LEU A 745 -19.10 -62.34 4.22
C LEU A 745 -17.86 -62.20 5.10
N HIS A 746 -17.54 -63.26 5.84
CA HIS A 746 -16.30 -63.38 6.60
C HIS A 746 -15.18 -63.95 5.73
N MET A 747 -14.01 -63.32 5.79
CA MET A 747 -12.81 -63.68 5.04
C MET A 747 -11.57 -63.63 5.95
N SER A 748 -10.57 -64.44 5.64
CA SER A 748 -9.26 -64.40 6.30
C SER A 748 -8.11 -64.51 5.28
N SER A 749 -6.88 -64.18 5.68
CA SER A 749 -5.70 -64.18 4.81
C SER A 749 -5.89 -63.37 3.53
N ILE A 750 -6.49 -62.17 3.66
CA ILE A 750 -6.82 -61.32 2.53
C ILE A 750 -5.56 -60.61 2.04
N LYS A 751 -5.32 -60.66 0.74
CA LYS A 751 -4.24 -59.93 0.06
C LYS A 751 -4.75 -59.39 -1.26
N THR A 752 -4.43 -58.14 -1.58
CA THR A 752 -4.83 -57.55 -2.86
C THR A 752 -4.00 -56.34 -3.25
N ASP A 753 -3.85 -56.15 -4.56
CA ASP A 753 -3.37 -54.91 -5.16
C ASP A 753 -4.52 -54.15 -5.80
N PHE A 754 -4.41 -52.83 -5.86
CA PHE A 754 -5.43 -52.00 -6.50
C PHE A 754 -4.85 -50.78 -7.18
N TRP A 755 -5.61 -50.24 -8.15
CA TRP A 755 -5.40 -48.91 -8.68
C TRP A 755 -6.72 -48.23 -9.03
N ARG A 756 -6.72 -46.90 -9.01
CA ARG A 756 -7.84 -46.04 -9.38
C ARG A 756 -7.32 -44.79 -10.10
N VAL A 757 -7.82 -44.53 -11.31
CA VAL A 757 -7.41 -43.41 -12.17
C VAL A 757 -8.66 -42.87 -12.87
N ASN A 758 -8.93 -41.56 -12.76
CA ASN A 758 -10.08 -40.90 -13.39
C ASN A 758 -11.44 -41.57 -13.09
N GLY A 759 -11.57 -42.19 -11.91
CA GLY A 759 -12.76 -42.90 -11.47
C GLY A 759 -12.83 -44.37 -11.90
N ASP A 760 -12.10 -44.77 -12.93
CA ASP A 760 -11.88 -46.18 -13.28
C ASP A 760 -11.01 -46.84 -12.21
N TRP A 761 -11.26 -48.11 -11.92
CA TRP A 761 -10.57 -48.82 -10.86
C TRP A 761 -10.37 -50.29 -11.19
N LYS A 762 -9.33 -50.88 -10.61
CA LYS A 762 -9.05 -52.31 -10.64
C LYS A 762 -8.56 -52.78 -9.29
N VAL A 763 -9.04 -53.94 -8.87
CA VAL A 763 -8.57 -54.75 -7.75
C VAL A 763 -8.08 -56.05 -8.36
N TYR A 764 -6.81 -56.38 -8.18
CA TYR A 764 -6.17 -57.54 -8.78
C TYR A 764 -5.28 -58.23 -7.77
N ASN A 765 -4.84 -59.46 -8.09
CA ASN A 765 -4.18 -60.34 -7.13
C ASN A 765 -4.99 -60.49 -5.83
N PHE A 766 -6.34 -60.38 -5.90
CA PHE A 766 -7.18 -60.54 -4.73
C PHE A 766 -7.22 -62.01 -4.36
N THR A 767 -6.69 -62.36 -3.20
CA THR A 767 -6.77 -63.69 -2.62
C THR A 767 -7.32 -63.62 -1.22
N ALA A 768 -8.23 -64.52 -0.86
CA ALA A 768 -8.76 -64.62 0.50
C ALA A 768 -9.27 -66.04 0.77
N ASN A 769 -9.27 -66.45 2.03
CA ASN A 769 -9.96 -67.64 2.50
C ASN A 769 -11.38 -67.26 2.94
N ALA A 770 -12.38 -67.99 2.47
CA ALA A 770 -13.78 -67.79 2.84
C ALA A 770 -14.51 -69.13 2.77
N PHE A 771 -15.49 -69.35 3.66
CA PHE A 771 -16.32 -70.57 3.70
C PHE A 771 -15.51 -71.87 3.65
N ASN A 772 -14.40 -71.96 4.41
CA ASN A 772 -13.49 -73.11 4.43
C ASN A 772 -12.84 -73.45 3.07
N GLY A 773 -12.78 -72.49 2.15
CA GLY A 773 -12.10 -72.58 0.86
C GLY A 773 -11.30 -71.30 0.57
N SER A 774 -10.87 -71.14 -0.69
CA SER A 774 -10.08 -69.99 -1.14
C SER A 774 -10.71 -69.32 -2.37
N ALA A 775 -10.53 -68.01 -2.48
CA ALA A 775 -10.93 -67.20 -3.62
C ALA A 775 -9.70 -66.53 -4.24
N ALA A 776 -9.66 -66.48 -5.56
CA ALA A 776 -8.70 -65.70 -6.34
C ALA A 776 -9.48 -64.90 -7.39
N LEU A 777 -9.55 -63.57 -7.23
CA LEU A 777 -10.42 -62.70 -8.02
C LEU A 777 -9.65 -61.50 -8.61
N GLU A 778 -10.14 -61.01 -9.74
CA GLU A 778 -9.88 -59.70 -10.29
C GLU A 778 -11.22 -58.97 -10.46
N LEU A 779 -11.30 -57.74 -9.96
CA LEU A 779 -12.45 -56.87 -10.12
C LEU A 779 -12.00 -55.60 -10.83
N SER A 780 -12.76 -55.13 -11.80
CA SER A 780 -12.53 -53.81 -12.40
C SER A 780 -13.85 -53.08 -12.60
N GLY A 781 -13.81 -51.75 -12.59
CA GLY A 781 -15.00 -50.96 -12.86
C GLY A 781 -14.68 -49.65 -13.56
N ARG A 782 -15.67 -49.17 -14.31
CA ARG A 782 -15.56 -47.96 -15.14
C ARG A 782 -16.44 -46.85 -14.59
N ALA A 783 -15.93 -45.63 -14.55
CA ALA A 783 -16.66 -44.49 -14.01
C ALA A 783 -17.84 -44.04 -14.89
N GLN A 784 -17.70 -44.18 -16.22
CA GLN A 784 -18.67 -43.67 -17.18
C GLN A 784 -20.07 -44.31 -17.06
N ASP A 785 -20.12 -45.60 -16.72
CA ASP A 785 -21.33 -46.42 -16.74
C ASP A 785 -21.49 -47.26 -15.47
N ASN A 786 -20.54 -47.20 -14.52
CA ASN A 786 -20.53 -48.00 -13.29
C ASN A 786 -20.69 -49.51 -13.53
N TRP A 787 -20.24 -50.00 -14.68
CA TRP A 787 -20.11 -51.43 -14.91
C TRP A 787 -18.96 -52.01 -14.10
N ILE A 788 -19.23 -53.12 -13.43
CA ILE A 788 -18.22 -53.95 -12.77
C ILE A 788 -17.95 -55.19 -13.64
N HIS A 789 -16.69 -55.60 -13.73
CA HIS A 789 -16.24 -56.84 -14.35
C HIS A 789 -15.53 -57.66 -13.27
N ILE A 790 -16.04 -58.86 -13.00
CA ILE A 790 -15.55 -59.79 -12.00
C ILE A 790 -15.07 -61.03 -12.71
N LYS A 791 -13.79 -61.35 -12.53
CA LYS A 791 -13.16 -62.52 -13.12
C LYS A 791 -12.37 -63.27 -12.07
N GLY A 792 -12.50 -64.59 -12.02
CA GLY A 792 -11.66 -65.39 -11.13
C GLY A 792 -12.24 -66.74 -10.82
N GLN A 793 -11.69 -67.35 -9.79
CA GLN A 793 -12.08 -68.68 -9.33
C GLN A 793 -12.19 -68.75 -7.81
N MET A 794 -13.06 -69.64 -7.36
CA MET A 794 -13.23 -70.03 -5.96
C MET A 794 -13.06 -71.54 -5.86
N SER A 795 -12.34 -72.01 -4.86
CA SER A 795 -11.94 -73.41 -4.72
C SER A 795 -12.25 -73.93 -3.34
N ASN A 796 -12.83 -75.14 -3.27
CA ASN A 796 -13.09 -75.88 -2.04
C ASN A 796 -13.96 -75.15 -1.00
N MET A 797 -14.84 -74.25 -1.45
CA MET A 797 -15.75 -73.53 -0.56
C MET A 797 -16.92 -74.42 -0.12
N ASP A 798 -17.42 -74.22 1.09
CA ASP A 798 -18.66 -74.84 1.55
C ASP A 798 -19.86 -74.08 0.98
N ILE A 799 -20.57 -74.71 0.05
CA ILE A 799 -21.73 -74.10 -0.61
C ILE A 799 -22.88 -73.84 0.36
N SER A 800 -22.96 -74.60 1.46
CA SER A 800 -23.99 -74.44 2.48
C SER A 800 -23.93 -73.05 3.11
N ALA A 801 -22.71 -72.60 3.42
CA ALA A 801 -22.48 -71.30 4.02
C ALA A 801 -22.86 -70.14 3.06
N MET A 802 -22.73 -70.35 1.74
CA MET A 802 -23.14 -69.35 0.74
C MET A 802 -24.67 -69.17 0.71
N PHE A 803 -25.45 -70.25 0.81
CA PHE A 803 -26.92 -70.19 0.84
C PHE A 803 -27.48 -69.64 2.16
N LEU A 804 -26.74 -69.78 3.27
CA LEU A 804 -27.15 -69.28 4.58
C LEU A 804 -26.77 -67.81 4.79
N LEU A 805 -25.87 -67.25 3.97
CA LEU A 805 -25.38 -65.88 4.12
C LEU A 805 -26.48 -64.80 4.14
N PRO A 806 -27.53 -64.83 3.29
CA PRO A 806 -28.57 -63.79 3.34
C PRO A 806 -29.34 -63.79 4.68
N GLY A 807 -29.38 -64.91 5.40
CA GLY A 807 -30.03 -65.07 6.71
C GLY A 807 -31.56 -65.20 6.67
N ASP A 808 -32.14 -65.30 5.47
CA ASP A 808 -33.56 -65.59 5.23
C ASP A 808 -33.87 -67.10 5.31
N ARG A 809 -32.83 -67.94 5.36
CA ARG A 809 -32.90 -69.39 5.38
C ARG A 809 -32.19 -69.95 6.60
N THR A 810 -32.80 -70.94 7.24
CA THR A 810 -32.22 -71.71 8.36
C THR A 810 -31.50 -72.98 7.88
N GLU A 811 -31.80 -73.45 6.67
CA GLU A 811 -31.22 -74.66 6.09
C GLU A 811 -30.76 -74.40 4.65
N SER A 812 -29.61 -74.97 4.27
CA SER A 812 -29.13 -74.90 2.89
C SER A 812 -29.83 -75.97 2.02
N PRO A 813 -30.29 -75.63 0.80
CA PRO A 813 -30.84 -76.63 -0.13
C PRO A 813 -29.78 -77.60 -0.65
N ILE A 814 -28.50 -77.30 -0.47
CA ILE A 814 -27.39 -78.12 -0.94
C ILE A 814 -26.19 -78.01 0.01
N ILE A 815 -25.56 -79.14 0.27
CA ILE A 815 -24.33 -79.28 1.05
C ILE A 815 -23.27 -79.88 0.14
N GLY A 816 -22.02 -79.43 0.25
CA GLY A 816 -20.90 -79.96 -0.52
C GLY A 816 -19.77 -78.95 -0.70
N LYS A 817 -18.71 -79.38 -1.38
CA LYS A 817 -17.56 -78.52 -1.71
C LYS A 817 -17.68 -77.99 -3.12
N THR A 818 -17.62 -76.67 -3.27
CA THR A 818 -17.79 -76.01 -4.56
C THR A 818 -16.47 -75.47 -5.11
N TRP A 819 -16.34 -75.59 -6.43
CA TRP A 819 -15.41 -74.86 -7.27
C TRP A 819 -16.21 -74.00 -8.25
N VAL A 820 -15.86 -72.73 -8.35
CA VAL A 820 -16.51 -71.76 -9.23
C VAL A 820 -15.44 -71.12 -10.09
N ALA A 821 -15.66 -71.00 -11.39
CA ALA A 821 -14.94 -70.07 -12.25
C ALA A 821 -15.94 -69.13 -12.92
N ALA A 822 -15.71 -67.82 -12.81
CA ALA A 822 -16.61 -66.81 -13.33
C ALA A 822 -15.84 -65.73 -14.11
N ASP A 823 -16.45 -65.25 -15.19
CA ASP A 823 -16.07 -64.05 -15.94
C ASP A 823 -17.38 -63.34 -16.29
N VAL A 824 -17.78 -62.42 -15.41
CA VAL A 824 -19.11 -61.79 -15.42
C VAL A 824 -18.99 -60.27 -15.32
N ARG A 825 -19.90 -59.56 -15.98
CA ARG A 825 -19.98 -58.10 -15.96
C ARG A 825 -21.42 -57.62 -15.84
N GLY A 826 -21.64 -56.48 -15.20
CA GLY A 826 -22.97 -55.91 -15.00
C GLY A 826 -22.94 -54.48 -14.48
N ASP A 827 -24.05 -53.77 -14.64
CA ASP A 827 -24.27 -52.40 -14.17
C ASP A 827 -24.59 -52.40 -12.66
N THR A 828 -23.90 -51.55 -11.89
CA THR A 828 -24.09 -51.42 -10.45
C THR A 828 -25.00 -50.27 -10.01
N ASN A 829 -25.48 -49.40 -10.92
CA ASN A 829 -26.40 -48.30 -10.61
C ASN A 829 -27.88 -48.71 -10.66
N GLY A 830 -28.22 -49.67 -11.52
CA GLY A 830 -29.56 -50.23 -11.68
C GLY A 830 -29.76 -51.55 -10.94
N ASN A 831 -30.61 -52.42 -11.48
CA ASN A 831 -30.75 -53.78 -10.98
C ASN A 831 -29.59 -54.64 -11.53
N PHE A 832 -28.54 -54.82 -10.72
CA PHE A 832 -27.33 -55.60 -11.06
C PHE A 832 -27.64 -56.96 -11.70
N PHE A 833 -28.63 -57.68 -11.19
CA PHE A 833 -29.01 -59.00 -11.70
C PHE A 833 -29.71 -58.94 -13.07
N GLN A 834 -30.31 -57.81 -13.47
CA GLN A 834 -30.91 -57.62 -14.81
C GLN A 834 -29.89 -57.37 -15.90
N THR A 835 -28.72 -56.82 -15.56
CA THR A 835 -27.69 -56.46 -16.53
C THR A 835 -26.53 -57.44 -16.56
N LEU A 836 -26.53 -58.42 -15.64
CA LEU A 836 -25.47 -59.40 -15.50
C LEU A 836 -25.34 -60.25 -16.76
N GLU A 837 -24.14 -60.30 -17.31
CA GLU A 837 -23.80 -61.07 -18.49
C GLU A 837 -22.39 -61.67 -18.35
N GLY A 838 -22.11 -62.75 -19.08
CA GLY A 838 -20.83 -63.43 -19.03
C GLY A 838 -20.94 -64.94 -18.94
N ARG A 839 -19.91 -65.58 -18.38
CA ARG A 839 -19.85 -67.04 -18.25
C ARG A 839 -19.52 -67.43 -16.82
N THR A 840 -20.14 -68.51 -16.36
CA THR A 840 -19.85 -69.11 -15.06
C THR A 840 -19.84 -70.62 -15.21
N SER A 841 -18.88 -71.27 -14.57
CA SER A 841 -18.78 -72.72 -14.45
C SER A 841 -18.72 -73.06 -12.98
N LEU A 842 -19.61 -73.95 -12.54
CA LEU A 842 -19.76 -74.37 -11.16
C LEU A 842 -19.59 -75.89 -11.11
N THR A 843 -18.80 -76.37 -10.14
CA THR A 843 -18.66 -77.79 -9.84
C THR A 843 -18.81 -78.00 -8.34
N ILE A 844 -19.78 -78.79 -7.92
CA ILE A 844 -20.00 -79.14 -6.51
C ILE A 844 -19.68 -80.62 -6.36
N ARG A 845 -18.91 -81.00 -5.35
CA ARG A 845 -18.49 -82.39 -5.11
C ARG A 845 -18.88 -82.88 -3.73
N ASP A 846 -19.03 -84.20 -3.64
CA ASP A 846 -19.16 -84.97 -2.40
C ASP A 846 -20.23 -84.38 -1.46
N GLY A 847 -21.47 -84.31 -1.95
CA GLY A 847 -22.50 -83.49 -1.32
C GLY A 847 -23.87 -84.15 -1.20
N THR A 848 -24.82 -83.41 -0.66
CA THR A 848 -26.22 -83.83 -0.54
C THR A 848 -27.14 -82.66 -0.90
N LEU A 849 -28.04 -82.88 -1.84
CA LEU A 849 -29.14 -81.98 -2.16
C LEU A 849 -30.26 -82.22 -1.15
N ASN A 850 -30.48 -81.24 -0.28
CA ASN A 850 -31.54 -81.28 0.72
C ASN A 850 -32.91 -81.06 0.04
N ARG A 851 -33.99 -81.19 0.79
CA ARG A 851 -35.35 -81.14 0.22
C ARG A 851 -35.72 -79.71 -0.21
N PHE A 852 -35.52 -79.39 -1.48
CA PHE A 852 -36.11 -78.19 -2.11
C PHE A 852 -37.26 -78.58 -3.04
N LYS A 853 -38.23 -77.68 -3.22
CA LYS A 853 -39.52 -77.98 -3.87
C LYS A 853 -39.37 -78.62 -5.27
N LEU A 854 -38.37 -78.21 -6.06
CA LEU A 854 -38.08 -78.80 -7.37
C LEU A 854 -37.71 -80.28 -7.26
N LEU A 855 -36.79 -80.63 -6.36
CA LEU A 855 -36.38 -82.02 -6.15
C LEU A 855 -37.57 -82.85 -5.66
N SER A 856 -38.33 -82.38 -4.67
CA SER A 856 -39.50 -83.09 -4.16
C SER A 856 -40.56 -83.34 -5.24
N ARG A 857 -40.82 -82.34 -6.11
CA ARG A 857 -41.77 -82.47 -7.23
C ARG A 857 -41.25 -83.43 -8.31
N LEU A 858 -39.96 -83.35 -8.65
CA LEU A 858 -39.33 -84.26 -9.60
C LEU A 858 -39.38 -85.70 -9.09
N LEU A 859 -39.03 -85.94 -7.82
CA LEU A 859 -39.07 -87.26 -7.19
C LEU A 859 -40.50 -87.82 -7.09
N SER A 860 -41.52 -86.97 -6.91
CA SER A 860 -42.93 -87.43 -6.86
C SER A 860 -43.47 -87.98 -8.18
N LEU A 861 -42.84 -87.65 -9.30
CA LEU A 861 -43.19 -88.15 -10.64
C LEU A 861 -42.48 -89.47 -10.99
N ILE A 862 -41.66 -90.00 -10.08
CA ILE A 862 -40.80 -91.17 -10.29
C ILE A 862 -41.18 -92.23 -9.25
N ASP A 863 -41.26 -93.50 -9.67
CA ASP A 863 -41.39 -94.61 -8.71
C ASP A 863 -40.04 -94.95 -8.08
N LEU A 864 -39.66 -94.19 -7.04
CA LEU A 864 -38.40 -94.37 -6.31
C LEU A 864 -38.18 -95.79 -5.78
N LYS A 865 -39.24 -96.55 -5.46
CA LYS A 865 -39.11 -97.91 -4.94
C LYS A 865 -38.41 -98.84 -5.93
N SER A 866 -38.57 -98.57 -7.23
CA SER A 866 -37.93 -99.35 -8.30
C SER A 866 -36.44 -99.01 -8.51
N TRP A 867 -35.97 -97.84 -8.04
CA TRP A 867 -34.59 -97.36 -8.25
C TRP A 867 -33.70 -97.52 -7.02
N LEU A 868 -34.28 -97.65 -5.83
CA LEU A 868 -33.56 -97.81 -4.57
C LEU A 868 -33.12 -99.27 -4.37
N THR A 869 -31.83 -99.48 -4.12
CA THR A 869 -31.32 -100.76 -3.58
C THR A 869 -31.37 -100.74 -2.05
N ALA A 870 -31.45 -101.91 -1.40
CA ALA A 870 -31.64 -102.06 0.06
C ALA A 870 -30.56 -101.39 0.96
N LYS A 871 -29.55 -100.73 0.39
CA LYS A 871 -28.42 -100.07 1.08
C LYS A 871 -28.54 -98.55 1.19
N PHE A 872 -29.53 -97.91 0.55
CA PHE A 872 -29.64 -96.45 0.55
C PHE A 872 -30.88 -95.95 1.30
N PRO A 873 -30.77 -94.92 2.16
CA PRO A 873 -31.93 -94.30 2.82
C PRO A 873 -32.86 -93.63 1.81
N ASP A 874 -34.15 -93.52 2.14
CA ASP A 874 -35.14 -92.85 1.26
C ASP A 874 -34.72 -91.40 0.98
N PRO A 875 -34.48 -91.01 -0.29
CA PRO A 875 -34.12 -89.65 -0.69
C PRO A 875 -35.20 -88.63 -0.31
N ASN A 876 -36.46 -89.05 -0.19
CA ASN A 876 -37.55 -88.21 0.30
C ASN A 876 -37.43 -87.90 1.80
N ILE A 877 -36.61 -88.64 2.55
CA ILE A 877 -36.39 -88.46 3.99
C ILE A 877 -35.04 -87.78 4.26
N ASN A 878 -33.95 -88.21 3.61
CA ASN A 878 -32.59 -87.77 3.97
C ASN A 878 -31.91 -86.84 2.95
N GLY A 879 -32.61 -86.45 1.87
CA GLY A 879 -32.02 -85.70 0.75
C GLY A 879 -31.37 -86.62 -0.29
N LEU A 880 -31.00 -86.06 -1.44
CA LEU A 880 -30.38 -86.78 -2.55
C LEU A 880 -28.84 -86.62 -2.50
N PRO A 881 -28.08 -87.67 -2.13
CA PRO A 881 -26.61 -87.62 -2.19
C PRO A 881 -26.13 -87.57 -3.65
N PHE A 882 -25.01 -86.88 -3.89
CA PHE A 882 -24.37 -86.79 -5.20
C PHE A 882 -22.84 -86.79 -5.09
N ASP A 883 -22.17 -87.33 -6.10
CA ASP A 883 -20.72 -87.31 -6.23
C ASP A 883 -20.25 -85.99 -6.85
N THR A 884 -20.92 -85.55 -7.93
CA THR A 884 -20.57 -84.29 -8.62
C THR A 884 -21.80 -83.65 -9.25
N ILE A 885 -21.95 -82.34 -9.05
CA ILE A 885 -22.83 -81.48 -9.84
C ILE A 885 -21.94 -80.56 -10.68
N PHE A 886 -22.10 -80.58 -11.99
CA PHE A 886 -21.50 -79.63 -12.92
C PHE A 886 -22.59 -78.75 -13.52
N PHE A 887 -22.33 -77.45 -13.59
CA PHE A 887 -23.27 -76.49 -14.13
C PHE A 887 -22.56 -75.38 -14.90
N ASP A 888 -22.82 -75.29 -16.21
CA ASP A 888 -22.37 -74.18 -17.04
C ASP A 888 -23.48 -73.14 -17.25
N LEU A 889 -23.11 -71.87 -17.20
CA LEU A 889 -24.04 -70.76 -17.34
C LEU A 889 -23.45 -69.72 -18.29
N LYS A 890 -24.20 -69.37 -19.33
CA LYS A 890 -23.91 -68.27 -20.24
C LYS A 890 -25.02 -67.22 -20.13
N GLY A 891 -24.68 -66.09 -19.50
CA GLY A 891 -25.59 -64.99 -19.23
C GLY A 891 -25.55 -63.90 -20.28
N ASN A 892 -26.72 -63.37 -20.62
CA ASN A 892 -26.90 -62.14 -21.37
C ASN A 892 -28.10 -61.38 -20.78
N GLN A 893 -27.89 -60.14 -20.32
CA GLN A 893 -28.93 -59.28 -19.74
C GLN A 893 -29.79 -60.01 -18.68
N GLY A 894 -29.15 -60.64 -17.69
CA GLY A 894 -29.82 -61.28 -16.56
C GLY A 894 -30.50 -62.62 -16.86
N THR A 895 -30.54 -63.05 -18.12
CA THR A 895 -30.99 -64.38 -18.53
C THR A 895 -29.78 -65.26 -18.78
N PHE A 896 -29.70 -66.38 -18.06
CA PHE A 896 -28.60 -67.33 -18.11
C PHE A 896 -29.06 -68.65 -18.71
N ASN A 897 -28.44 -69.03 -19.82
CA ASN A 897 -28.70 -70.30 -20.48
C ASN A 897 -27.68 -71.33 -20.05
N THR A 898 -28.14 -72.56 -19.89
CA THR A 898 -27.30 -73.74 -19.62
C THR A 898 -27.58 -74.80 -20.66
N GLU A 899 -26.50 -75.30 -21.28
CA GLU A 899 -26.56 -76.43 -22.19
C GLU A 899 -26.07 -77.71 -21.51
N LYS A 900 -25.41 -77.58 -20.35
CA LYS A 900 -24.73 -78.67 -19.65
C LYS A 900 -24.90 -78.51 -18.14
N PHE A 901 -26.06 -78.90 -17.64
CA PHE A 901 -26.21 -79.30 -16.23
C PHE A 901 -26.10 -80.81 -16.12
N LEU A 902 -25.26 -81.28 -15.20
CA LEU A 902 -25.10 -82.69 -14.86
C LEU A 902 -25.01 -82.84 -13.36
N LEU A 903 -25.81 -83.73 -12.79
CA LEU A 903 -25.68 -84.25 -11.44
C LEU A 903 -25.42 -85.74 -11.57
N GLN A 904 -24.30 -86.18 -11.03
CA GLN A 904 -23.93 -87.59 -10.90
C GLN A 904 -24.05 -87.99 -9.44
N GLY A 905 -24.80 -89.06 -9.16
CA GLY A 905 -25.02 -89.50 -7.80
C GLY A 905 -25.31 -90.99 -7.69
N PRO A 906 -25.10 -91.60 -6.51
CA PRO A 906 -25.15 -93.06 -6.33
C PRO A 906 -26.54 -93.69 -6.55
N VAL A 907 -27.60 -92.87 -6.59
CA VAL A 907 -28.98 -93.32 -6.82
C VAL A 907 -29.41 -93.04 -8.26
N MET A 908 -29.11 -91.85 -8.77
CA MET A 908 -29.56 -91.37 -10.07
C MET A 908 -28.67 -90.25 -10.60
N ASP A 909 -28.64 -90.14 -11.93
CA ASP A 909 -28.05 -89.03 -12.66
C ASP A 909 -29.17 -88.08 -13.12
N ILE A 910 -28.93 -86.77 -13.03
CA ILE A 910 -29.85 -85.74 -13.52
C ILE A 910 -29.12 -84.86 -14.52
N THR A 911 -29.75 -84.63 -15.65
CA THR A 911 -29.25 -83.73 -16.69
C THR A 911 -30.29 -82.66 -16.91
N ALA A 912 -29.86 -81.43 -17.19
CA ALA A 912 -30.79 -80.36 -17.48
C ALA A 912 -30.24 -79.38 -18.52
N THR A 913 -31.16 -78.80 -19.28
CA THR A 913 -30.89 -77.76 -20.27
C THR A 913 -32.03 -76.76 -20.24
N GLY A 914 -31.72 -75.48 -20.40
CA GLY A 914 -32.75 -74.43 -20.38
C GLY A 914 -32.20 -73.08 -19.99
N GLN A 915 -33.06 -72.27 -19.38
CA GLN A 915 -32.75 -70.90 -19.01
C GLN A 915 -33.20 -70.55 -17.59
N LEU A 916 -32.42 -69.68 -16.96
CA LEU A 916 -32.67 -69.09 -15.67
C LEU A 916 -32.72 -67.57 -15.82
N ASN A 917 -33.80 -66.94 -15.37
CA ASN A 917 -33.89 -65.48 -15.32
C ASN A 917 -33.61 -65.02 -13.88
N LEU A 918 -32.43 -64.45 -13.64
CA LEU A 918 -32.02 -64.01 -12.30
C LEU A 918 -32.79 -62.78 -11.83
N ALA A 919 -33.21 -61.91 -12.75
CA ALA A 919 -33.95 -60.70 -12.42
C ALA A 919 -35.36 -60.98 -11.92
N GLN A 920 -36.05 -61.94 -12.55
CA GLN A 920 -37.39 -62.37 -12.19
C GLN A 920 -37.38 -63.53 -11.20
N SER A 921 -36.20 -64.10 -10.90
CA SER A 921 -36.04 -65.33 -10.12
C SER A 921 -36.91 -66.48 -10.64
N THR A 922 -36.97 -66.64 -11.96
CA THR A 922 -37.73 -67.69 -12.64
C THR A 922 -36.82 -68.65 -13.40
N MET A 923 -37.31 -69.86 -13.64
CA MET A 923 -36.64 -70.87 -14.45
C MET A 923 -37.57 -71.41 -15.53
N ASP A 924 -36.98 -71.92 -16.60
CA ASP A 924 -37.62 -72.81 -17.58
C ASP A 924 -36.55 -73.82 -18.04
N MET A 925 -36.62 -75.01 -17.46
CA MET A 925 -35.57 -76.02 -17.55
C MET A 925 -36.19 -77.36 -17.92
N THR A 926 -35.66 -77.99 -18.96
CA THR A 926 -35.95 -79.39 -19.27
C THR A 926 -34.99 -80.27 -18.48
N LEU A 927 -35.51 -81.15 -17.64
CA LEU A 927 -34.73 -82.09 -16.83
C LEU A 927 -34.97 -83.53 -17.29
N ALA A 928 -33.90 -84.32 -17.29
CA ALA A 928 -33.95 -85.75 -17.50
C ALA A 928 -33.24 -86.47 -16.34
N ALA A 929 -33.97 -87.36 -15.68
CA ALA A 929 -33.49 -88.15 -14.55
C ALA A 929 -33.41 -89.63 -14.92
N PHE A 930 -32.26 -90.26 -14.64
CA PHE A 930 -31.95 -91.64 -14.97
C PHE A 930 -31.43 -92.39 -13.74
N PRO A 931 -31.85 -93.64 -13.46
CA PRO A 931 -31.24 -94.43 -12.39
C PRO A 931 -29.77 -94.78 -12.72
N LEU A 932 -28.88 -94.83 -11.72
CA LEU A 932 -27.43 -95.07 -11.92
C LEU A 932 -27.13 -96.35 -12.74
N ASN A 933 -27.96 -97.38 -12.61
CA ASN A 933 -27.78 -98.66 -13.32
C ASN A 933 -28.11 -98.62 -14.83
N THR A 934 -28.49 -97.46 -15.39
CA THR A 934 -28.88 -97.33 -16.81
C THR A 934 -27.72 -97.59 -17.78
N PHE A 935 -26.47 -97.31 -17.38
CA PHE A 935 -25.29 -97.53 -18.23
C PHE A 935 -25.00 -99.02 -18.50
N ASN A 936 -25.18 -99.88 -17.49
CA ASN A 936 -25.02 -101.34 -17.64
C ASN A 936 -26.08 -101.95 -18.57
N TRP A 937 -27.32 -101.43 -18.54
CA TRP A 937 -28.36 -101.82 -19.49
C TRP A 937 -28.04 -101.35 -20.91
N MET A 938 -27.47 -100.15 -21.10
CA MET A 938 -27.13 -99.66 -22.45
C MET A 938 -25.98 -100.45 -23.10
N LEU A 939 -25.00 -100.94 -22.33
CA LEU A 939 -23.98 -101.88 -22.83
C LEU A 939 -24.62 -103.16 -23.40
N SER A 940 -25.78 -103.59 -22.88
CA SER A 940 -26.54 -104.73 -23.43
C SER A 940 -27.32 -104.42 -24.72
N LEU A 941 -27.43 -103.15 -25.15
CA LEU A 941 -28.12 -102.73 -26.38
C LEU A 941 -27.18 -102.45 -27.58
N ILE A 942 -25.85 -102.49 -27.39
CA ILE A 942 -24.89 -102.38 -28.49
C ILE A 942 -24.75 -103.76 -29.16
N PRO A 943 -25.22 -103.96 -30.41
CA PRO A 943 -25.34 -105.29 -31.03
C PRO A 943 -24.01 -105.98 -31.39
N ILE A 944 -22.87 -105.39 -31.01
CA ILE A 944 -21.52 -105.90 -31.31
C ILE A 944 -21.02 -106.87 -30.23
N ILE A 945 -21.69 -106.94 -29.07
CA ILE A 945 -21.41 -107.92 -28.01
C ILE A 945 -22.48 -109.02 -28.08
N GLY A 946 -22.01 -110.27 -28.13
CA GLY A 946 -22.74 -111.45 -28.61
C GLY A 946 -24.13 -111.75 -28.03
N THR A 947 -24.91 -112.43 -28.88
CA THR A 947 -26.35 -112.69 -28.93
C THR A 947 -26.97 -113.57 -27.83
N ASN A 948 -26.70 -113.36 -26.53
CA ASN A 948 -27.34 -114.19 -25.48
C ASN A 948 -27.77 -113.45 -24.20
N MET A 949 -28.35 -112.25 -24.30
CA MET A 949 -29.08 -111.62 -23.17
C MET A 949 -30.28 -110.83 -23.68
N ALA A 950 -31.40 -111.50 -23.99
CA ALA A 950 -32.64 -110.86 -24.44
C ALA A 950 -33.83 -110.97 -23.47
N ASP A 951 -33.69 -111.68 -22.33
CA ASP A 951 -34.82 -111.97 -21.42
C ASP A 951 -34.83 -111.18 -20.09
N SER A 952 -34.11 -110.06 -19.99
CA SER A 952 -34.18 -109.19 -18.80
C SER A 952 -34.02 -107.70 -19.12
N ALA A 953 -34.70 -107.22 -20.17
CA ALA A 953 -34.87 -105.78 -20.37
C ALA A 953 -35.93 -105.24 -19.40
N GLY A 954 -35.54 -105.06 -18.13
CA GLY A 954 -36.33 -104.29 -17.18
C GLY A 954 -36.58 -102.89 -17.73
N THR A 955 -37.83 -102.46 -17.77
CA THR A 955 -38.25 -101.12 -18.21
C THR A 955 -37.59 -100.06 -17.33
N VAL A 956 -36.48 -99.48 -17.80
CA VAL A 956 -35.88 -98.29 -17.18
C VAL A 956 -36.69 -97.08 -17.66
N VAL A 957 -37.59 -96.58 -16.82
CA VAL A 957 -38.42 -95.41 -17.13
C VAL A 957 -37.64 -94.14 -16.80
N ALA A 958 -36.87 -93.60 -17.74
CA ALA A 958 -36.26 -92.28 -17.55
C ALA A 958 -37.35 -91.22 -17.34
N ALA A 959 -37.18 -90.33 -16.35
CA ALA A 959 -38.13 -89.28 -16.07
C ALA A 959 -37.75 -88.01 -16.83
N TYR A 960 -38.59 -87.61 -17.80
CA TYR A 960 -38.40 -86.40 -18.60
C TYR A 960 -39.45 -85.36 -18.19
N VAL A 961 -39.02 -84.22 -17.68
CA VAL A 961 -39.91 -83.20 -17.11
C VAL A 961 -39.50 -81.80 -17.53
N ASN A 962 -40.48 -80.89 -17.65
CA ASN A 962 -40.21 -79.46 -17.74
C ASN A 962 -40.49 -78.81 -16.38
N ALA A 963 -39.52 -78.05 -15.87
CA ALA A 963 -39.66 -77.25 -14.66
C ALA A 963 -39.66 -75.76 -15.00
N TYR A 964 -40.78 -75.08 -14.73
CA TYR A 964 -40.96 -73.67 -15.07
C TYR A 964 -41.59 -72.87 -13.91
N GLY A 965 -41.38 -71.55 -13.90
CA GLY A 965 -41.93 -70.64 -12.88
C GLY A 965 -40.88 -70.18 -11.85
N PRO A 966 -41.29 -69.69 -10.66
CA PRO A 966 -40.36 -69.17 -9.65
C PRO A 966 -39.36 -70.24 -9.18
N ILE A 967 -38.06 -69.90 -9.11
CA ILE A 967 -36.98 -70.84 -8.72
C ILE A 967 -37.20 -71.44 -7.32
N SER A 968 -37.81 -70.69 -6.41
CA SER A 968 -38.15 -71.14 -5.06
C SER A 968 -39.31 -72.14 -5.01
N ASP A 969 -40.17 -72.16 -6.04
CA ASP A 969 -41.37 -73.00 -6.11
C ASP A 969 -41.78 -73.34 -7.57
N PRO A 970 -40.94 -74.07 -8.32
CA PRO A 970 -41.17 -74.28 -9.75
C PRO A 970 -42.20 -75.37 -10.01
N SER A 971 -43.13 -75.15 -10.94
CA SER A 971 -44.07 -76.15 -11.42
C SER A 971 -43.33 -77.18 -12.27
N VAL A 972 -43.62 -78.47 -12.05
CA VAL A 972 -42.98 -79.57 -12.78
C VAL A 972 -44.05 -80.36 -13.52
N THR A 973 -43.92 -80.46 -14.84
CA THR A 973 -44.85 -81.22 -15.69
C THR A 973 -44.11 -82.31 -16.46
N PRO A 974 -44.65 -83.54 -16.53
CA PRO A 974 -44.08 -84.59 -17.37
C PRO A 974 -44.05 -84.19 -18.85
N MET A 975 -43.02 -84.62 -19.57
CA MET A 975 -42.89 -84.43 -21.01
C MET A 975 -43.03 -85.77 -21.73
N PRO A 976 -43.68 -85.82 -22.91
CA PRO A 976 -43.77 -87.05 -23.69
C PRO A 976 -42.40 -87.46 -24.23
N ILE A 977 -42.06 -88.75 -24.09
CA ILE A 977 -40.88 -89.35 -24.71
C ILE A 977 -41.21 -89.62 -26.19
N THR A 978 -40.59 -88.87 -27.09
CA THR A 978 -40.84 -88.94 -28.54
C THR A 978 -40.19 -90.15 -29.21
N SER A 979 -39.03 -90.65 -28.75
CA SER A 979 -38.44 -91.93 -29.22
C SER A 979 -37.28 -92.45 -28.34
N VAL A 980 -37.02 -93.77 -28.40
CA VAL A 980 -35.85 -94.44 -27.76
C VAL A 980 -34.51 -93.94 -28.33
N ALA A 981 -34.47 -93.61 -29.63
CA ALA A 981 -33.28 -93.07 -30.28
C ALA A 981 -32.87 -91.69 -29.71
N GLU A 982 -33.84 -90.88 -29.32
CA GLU A 982 -33.61 -89.57 -28.71
C GLU A 982 -33.04 -89.67 -27.28
N ILE A 983 -33.47 -90.68 -26.52
CA ILE A 983 -32.90 -91.01 -25.20
C ILE A 983 -31.44 -91.45 -25.33
N ILE A 984 -31.16 -92.36 -26.26
CA ILE A 984 -29.80 -92.86 -26.53
C ILE A 984 -28.88 -91.73 -26.98
N LYS A 985 -29.34 -90.85 -27.89
CA LYS A 985 -28.58 -89.68 -28.33
C LYS A 985 -28.26 -88.74 -27.16
N LYS A 986 -29.25 -88.41 -26.33
CA LYS A 986 -29.05 -87.50 -25.18
C LYS A 986 -28.14 -88.10 -24.10
N MET A 987 -28.12 -89.43 -23.90
CA MET A 987 -27.20 -90.10 -22.98
C MET A 987 -25.77 -90.30 -23.55
N LEU A 988 -25.60 -90.59 -24.84
CA LEU A 988 -24.28 -90.74 -25.48
C LEU A 988 -23.48 -89.44 -25.55
N PHE A 989 -24.16 -88.30 -25.61
CA PHE A 989 -23.55 -86.97 -25.57
C PHE A 989 -23.36 -86.41 -24.15
N LEU A 990 -23.62 -87.22 -23.11
CA LEU A 990 -23.19 -86.86 -21.76
C LEU A 990 -21.67 -86.74 -21.74
N PRO A 991 -21.10 -85.74 -21.05
CA PRO A 991 -19.65 -85.60 -20.97
C PRO A 991 -19.08 -86.80 -20.20
N ILE A 992 -18.58 -87.81 -20.93
CA ILE A 992 -17.94 -89.02 -20.37
C ILE A 992 -16.61 -88.69 -19.66
N ASN A 993 -16.10 -87.46 -19.79
CA ASN A 993 -14.88 -87.01 -19.13
C ASN A 993 -15.13 -85.93 -18.07
N VAL A 994 -15.46 -86.35 -16.85
CA VAL A 994 -15.05 -85.65 -15.62
C VAL A 994 -14.18 -86.64 -14.83
N ILE A 995 -13.00 -86.93 -15.37
CA ILE A 995 -12.02 -87.82 -14.75
C ILE A 995 -11.54 -87.20 -13.43
N ARG A 996 -11.52 -88.04 -12.37
CA ARG A 996 -10.85 -87.79 -11.09
C ARG A 996 -9.49 -87.12 -11.29
N PRO A 997 -9.26 -85.89 -10.81
CA PRO A 997 -7.91 -85.36 -10.70
C PRO A 997 -7.39 -85.76 -9.32
N ASN A 998 -6.88 -86.98 -9.19
CA ASN A 998 -5.82 -87.25 -8.23
C ASN A 998 -4.60 -87.73 -9.03
N THR A 999 -3.41 -87.52 -8.47
CA THR A 999 -2.11 -88.07 -8.91
C THR A 999 -1.49 -87.51 -10.20
N VAL A 1000 -0.65 -86.46 -10.08
CA VAL A 1000 0.82 -86.51 -10.25
C VAL A 1000 1.40 -85.38 -9.38
N GLN A 1001 2.51 -85.66 -8.67
CA GLN A 1001 3.25 -84.70 -7.83
C GLN A 1001 3.78 -83.49 -8.60
#